data_AF-A0A9P7Y7G9-F1
#
_entry.id   AF-A0A9P7Y7G9-F1
#
_cell.length_a   1.000
_cell.length_b   1.000
_cell.length_c   1.000
_cell.angle_alpha   90.00
_cell.angle_beta   90.00
_cell.angle_gamma   90.00
#
_symmetry.space_group_name_H-M   'P 1'
#
loop_
_entity.id
_entity.type
_entity.pdbx_description
1 polymer ?
#
loop_
_entity_poly.entity_id
_entity_poly.type
_entity_poly.pdbx_seq_one_letter_code
_entity_poly.pdbx_strand_id
1 'polypeptide(L)'
;MASDRASPDADMQTLVRDMSVEEADETIVNTLERIERNAGVKGGKPVVLRSTTSLDPVIRHFGLAPEQVTQILDIILSAKLDDTTSRKMIKLLLPRQSVPEMCAVNILGALGKNLSFAIQATLLKWIILVYDIFDSRTKLQQLYGVVFHYLPYETLRPSLCHLLYYLTRREDVRPFRIRKLLDLQITVGKEPALAGLLHVYKSYFPDLILAPLTLATQTIFKCPDQTTAEAIDALQTRWSHRSADQLFGLNGSKDPISRSGKRQKLSHVPDAFSIYRKGADDKALPLSQITSLDALVKHIDTLALPDQLSSVLTNRLLQHVLCLQPSHSIVDRISYWLGQELMDLWYWSATSDVSRARLANILSKVVQVTRMIKDLLPVIENFLVPFIRVWNGVDHQKEVFTLLTFLRPRSFEDLYIQFLKPLQRLFYLMGPVWKVANVNPASQRGQLILCYTRLAQNWAQFKWKDYLELGKDPRLSKQGSENLRRLFSELSPNVDYMLSIRAFIKHVDSISGVALEVERDHIAVQHGVLSFFDFTSNLTKTNAPISVIIPRASIVYRCFLSDSAVAVVRICGIVYQFKQAYQAFEEEQQLQYELLVQSQIAASQDNGEISTKLSQDEVVPGYTRELVAQFNSYVMDICNFLYRNRAFNKADKNARSFQLDQ
;
A
#
# COMPACT_ATOMS: atom_id res chain seq x y z
N MET A 1 -32.59 -42.52 44.56
CA MET A 1 -31.21 -42.24 45.02
C MET A 1 -30.35 -41.91 43.82
N ALA A 2 -30.07 -40.62 43.64
CA ALA A 2 -29.01 -40.00 42.84
C ALA A 2 -29.50 -38.59 42.51
N SER A 3 -29.39 -37.69 43.49
CA SER A 3 -29.54 -36.26 43.25
C SER A 3 -28.34 -35.80 42.43
N ASP A 4 -28.55 -35.55 41.14
CA ASP A 4 -27.58 -34.87 40.29
C ASP A 4 -27.27 -33.50 40.90
N ARG A 5 -26.07 -33.38 41.46
CA ARG A 5 -25.51 -32.10 41.88
C ARG A 5 -25.23 -31.30 40.61
N ALA A 6 -26.14 -30.38 40.29
CA ALA A 6 -25.88 -29.30 39.35
C ALA A 6 -24.55 -28.62 39.73
N SER A 7 -23.70 -28.41 38.73
CA SER A 7 -22.38 -27.82 38.91
C SER A 7 -22.51 -26.33 39.29
N PRO A 8 -21.81 -25.85 40.32
CA PRO A 8 -21.94 -24.48 40.83
C PRO A 8 -21.52 -23.38 39.82
N ASP A 9 -20.84 -23.75 38.73
CA ASP A 9 -20.45 -22.83 37.66
C ASP A 9 -21.61 -22.49 36.70
N ALA A 10 -22.63 -23.35 36.58
CA ALA A 10 -23.76 -23.14 35.70
C ALA A 10 -24.78 -22.14 36.29
N ASP A 11 -25.02 -22.22 37.61
CA ASP A 11 -25.92 -21.31 38.33
C ASP A 11 -25.36 -19.88 38.45
N MET A 12 -24.02 -19.74 38.47
CA MET A 12 -23.38 -18.42 38.56
C MET A 12 -23.39 -17.66 37.23
N GLN A 13 -23.38 -18.37 36.09
CA GLN A 13 -23.45 -17.75 34.75
C GLN A 13 -24.85 -17.27 34.37
N THR A 14 -25.90 -17.91 34.89
CA THR A 14 -27.30 -17.46 34.75
C THR A 14 -27.58 -16.24 35.62
N LEU A 15 -27.09 -16.21 36.87
CA LEU A 15 -27.17 -15.03 37.74
C LEU A 15 -26.49 -13.78 37.16
N VAL A 16 -25.33 -13.92 36.51
CA VAL A 16 -24.58 -12.79 35.91
C VAL A 16 -25.29 -12.16 34.69
N ARG A 17 -26.19 -12.89 34.02
CA ARG A 17 -26.96 -12.37 32.88
C ARG A 17 -28.11 -11.45 33.29
N ASP A 18 -28.65 -11.63 34.49
CA ASP A 18 -29.83 -10.91 35.00
C ASP A 18 -29.47 -9.73 35.92
N MET A 19 -28.19 -9.56 36.27
CA MET A 19 -27.71 -8.47 37.14
C MET A 19 -27.70 -7.10 36.43
N SER A 20 -28.17 -6.07 37.14
CA SER A 20 -28.03 -4.68 36.70
C SER A 20 -26.57 -4.18 36.83
N VAL A 21 -26.21 -3.12 36.10
CA VAL A 21 -24.85 -2.55 36.14
C VAL A 21 -24.50 -2.03 37.54
N GLU A 22 -25.48 -1.45 38.22
CA GLU A 22 -25.34 -0.90 39.57
C GLU A 22 -25.12 -2.02 40.60
N GLU A 23 -25.87 -3.11 40.50
CA GLU A 23 -25.66 -4.31 41.33
C GLU A 23 -24.30 -4.97 41.07
N ALA A 24 -23.84 -4.99 39.81
CA ALA A 24 -22.51 -5.51 39.47
C ALA A 24 -21.39 -4.63 40.06
N ASP A 25 -21.53 -3.29 40.01
CA ASP A 25 -20.55 -2.38 40.58
C ASP A 25 -20.52 -2.44 42.12
N GLU A 26 -21.68 -2.53 42.78
CA GLU A 26 -21.77 -2.70 44.24
C GLU A 26 -21.19 -4.03 44.71
N THR A 27 -21.46 -5.12 43.98
CA THR A 27 -20.89 -6.44 44.32
C THR A 27 -19.37 -6.47 44.16
N ILE A 28 -18.82 -5.79 43.14
CA ILE A 28 -17.37 -5.64 42.95
C ILE A 28 -16.77 -4.84 44.13
N VAL A 29 -17.31 -3.68 44.48
CA VAL A 29 -16.78 -2.86 45.59
C VAL A 29 -16.86 -3.60 46.93
N ASN A 30 -18.00 -4.21 47.25
CA ASN A 30 -18.19 -4.96 48.50
C ASN A 30 -17.25 -6.17 48.62
N THR A 31 -16.94 -6.84 47.52
CA THR A 31 -15.99 -7.97 47.51
C THR A 31 -14.54 -7.49 47.58
N LEU A 32 -14.20 -6.34 46.99
CA LEU A 32 -12.88 -5.71 47.14
C LEU A 32 -12.61 -5.27 48.58
N GLU A 33 -13.58 -4.66 49.27
CA GLU A 33 -13.47 -4.33 50.70
C GLU A 33 -13.29 -5.59 51.58
N ARG A 34 -13.98 -6.68 51.23
CA ARG A 34 -13.81 -7.98 51.90
C ARG A 34 -12.42 -8.56 51.68
N ILE A 35 -11.82 -8.35 50.51
CA ILE A 35 -10.44 -8.77 50.23
C ILE A 35 -9.46 -7.91 51.03
N GLU A 36 -9.65 -6.60 51.08
CA GLU A 36 -8.78 -5.69 51.84
C GLU A 36 -8.77 -6.01 53.34
N ARG A 37 -9.95 -6.25 53.96
CA ARG A 37 -10.07 -6.61 55.38
C ARG A 37 -9.42 -7.95 55.73
N ASN A 38 -9.36 -8.89 54.78
CA ASN A 38 -8.80 -10.22 54.99
C ASN A 38 -7.36 -10.38 54.48
N ALA A 39 -6.81 -9.36 53.79
CA ALA A 39 -5.44 -9.35 53.29
C ALA A 39 -4.44 -9.21 54.46
N GLY A 40 -3.55 -10.20 54.61
CA GLY A 40 -2.55 -10.24 55.69
C GLY A 40 -3.03 -10.81 57.03
N VAL A 41 -4.30 -11.23 57.16
CA VAL A 41 -4.84 -11.85 58.38
C VAL A 41 -4.53 -13.36 58.40
N LYS A 42 -4.08 -13.88 59.55
CA LYS A 42 -3.85 -15.33 59.74
C LYS A 42 -5.17 -16.09 59.54
N GLY A 43 -5.27 -16.89 58.46
CA GLY A 43 -6.48 -17.65 58.09
C GLY A 43 -7.36 -17.02 57.01
N GLY A 44 -7.05 -15.82 56.51
CA GLY A 44 -7.83 -15.12 55.47
C GLY A 44 -7.59 -15.60 54.02
N LYS A 45 -6.52 -16.36 53.77
CA LYS A 45 -6.14 -16.88 52.44
C LYS A 45 -7.27 -17.58 51.65
N PRO A 46 -8.04 -18.54 52.23
CA PRO A 46 -9.12 -19.20 51.50
C PRO A 46 -10.29 -18.26 51.19
N VAL A 47 -10.53 -17.25 52.04
CA VAL A 47 -11.60 -16.27 51.83
C VAL A 47 -11.24 -15.33 50.68
N VAL A 48 -9.99 -14.88 50.60
CA VAL A 48 -9.48 -14.07 49.49
C VAL A 48 -9.53 -14.88 48.19
N LEU A 49 -9.08 -16.15 48.20
CA LEU A 49 -9.15 -17.02 47.02
C LEU A 49 -10.60 -17.20 46.52
N ARG A 50 -11.55 -17.50 47.42
CA ARG A 50 -12.97 -17.64 47.06
C ARG A 50 -13.55 -16.34 46.50
N SER A 51 -13.20 -15.21 47.09
CA SER A 51 -13.65 -13.88 46.64
C SER A 51 -13.06 -13.52 45.27
N THR A 52 -11.80 -13.89 45.00
CA THR A 52 -11.19 -13.70 43.66
C THR A 52 -11.82 -14.60 42.59
N THR A 53 -12.24 -15.82 42.96
CA THR A 53 -12.93 -16.73 42.02
C THR A 53 -14.37 -16.31 41.74
N SER A 54 -15.09 -15.74 42.72
CA SER A 54 -16.43 -15.21 42.48
C SER A 54 -16.43 -13.92 41.64
N LEU A 55 -15.32 -13.18 41.63
CA LEU A 55 -15.15 -11.96 40.85
C LEU A 55 -14.85 -12.21 39.35
N ASP A 56 -14.23 -13.34 39.01
CA ASP A 56 -13.85 -13.68 37.63
C ASP A 56 -15.02 -13.63 36.61
N PRO A 57 -16.18 -14.25 36.85
CA PRO A 57 -17.29 -14.20 35.89
C PRO A 57 -17.93 -12.81 35.77
N VAL A 58 -18.04 -12.07 36.88
CA VAL A 58 -18.62 -10.72 36.91
C VAL A 58 -17.75 -9.73 36.13
N ILE A 59 -16.43 -9.76 36.39
CA ILE A 59 -15.47 -8.86 35.74
C ILE A 59 -15.33 -9.16 34.24
N ARG A 60 -15.36 -10.43 33.82
CA ARG A 60 -15.31 -10.78 32.39
C ARG A 60 -16.55 -10.34 31.62
N HIS A 61 -17.70 -10.19 32.28
CA HIS A 61 -18.94 -9.79 31.62
C HIS A 61 -19.14 -8.27 31.61
N PHE A 62 -18.90 -7.60 32.74
CA PHE A 62 -19.15 -6.16 32.89
C PHE A 62 -17.88 -5.30 32.75
N GLY A 63 -16.69 -5.83 33.02
CA GLY A 63 -15.46 -5.04 33.08
C GLY A 63 -15.39 -4.10 34.30
N LEU A 64 -14.23 -3.48 34.53
CA LEU A 64 -13.96 -2.66 35.72
C LEU A 64 -14.09 -1.16 35.44
N ALA A 65 -14.71 -0.44 36.37
CA ALA A 65 -14.74 1.02 36.44
C ALA A 65 -13.35 1.59 36.80
N PRO A 66 -13.04 2.86 36.44
CA PRO A 66 -11.73 3.47 36.73
C PRO A 66 -11.41 3.49 38.23
N GLU A 67 -12.41 3.71 39.09
CA GLU A 67 -12.27 3.70 40.56
C GLU A 67 -11.98 2.30 41.12
N GLN A 68 -12.62 1.27 40.57
CA GLN A 68 -12.38 -0.12 40.94
C GLN A 68 -10.99 -0.58 40.49
N VAL A 69 -10.50 -0.11 39.34
CA VAL A 69 -9.12 -0.35 38.88
C VAL A 69 -8.12 0.26 39.86
N THR A 70 -8.33 1.48 40.33
CA THR A 70 -7.47 2.09 41.36
C THR A 70 -7.47 1.29 42.66
N GLN A 71 -8.64 0.88 43.16
CA GLN A 71 -8.74 0.08 44.40
C GLN A 71 -8.04 -1.27 44.30
N ILE A 72 -8.21 -1.99 43.18
CA ILE A 72 -7.52 -3.26 42.95
C ILE A 72 -6.00 -3.06 42.90
N LEU A 73 -5.54 -2.01 42.23
CA LEU A 73 -4.12 -1.68 42.16
C LEU A 73 -3.56 -1.34 43.55
N ASP A 74 -4.26 -0.55 44.36
CA ASP A 74 -3.81 -0.22 45.72
C ASP A 74 -3.72 -1.47 46.62
N ILE A 75 -4.67 -2.40 46.50
CA ILE A 75 -4.63 -3.69 47.19
C ILE A 75 -3.40 -4.51 46.75
N ILE A 76 -3.11 -4.58 45.44
CA ILE A 76 -1.92 -5.28 44.92
C ILE A 76 -0.62 -4.61 45.39
N LEU A 77 -0.57 -3.27 45.36
CA LEU A 77 0.58 -2.47 45.77
C LEU A 77 0.85 -2.52 47.27
N SER A 78 -0.17 -2.83 48.10
CA SER A 78 -0.01 -3.01 49.54
C SER A 78 0.84 -4.23 49.94
N ALA A 79 1.16 -5.13 48.99
CA ALA A 79 1.98 -6.33 49.18
C ALA A 79 1.49 -7.32 50.26
N LYS A 80 0.21 -7.23 50.69
CA LYS A 80 -0.40 -8.12 51.70
C LYS A 80 -0.91 -9.45 51.15
N LEU A 81 -0.78 -9.67 49.83
CA LEU A 81 -1.32 -10.80 49.09
C LEU A 81 -0.23 -11.77 48.66
N ASP A 82 -0.57 -13.06 48.57
CA ASP A 82 0.34 -14.08 48.03
C ASP A 82 0.54 -13.88 46.51
N ASP A 83 1.75 -14.18 46.00
CA ASP A 83 2.13 -14.01 44.59
C ASP A 83 1.15 -14.68 43.59
N THR A 84 0.53 -15.80 43.96
CA THR A 84 -0.44 -16.51 43.13
C THR A 84 -1.78 -15.78 43.03
N THR A 85 -2.25 -15.20 44.13
CA THR A 85 -3.46 -14.38 44.17
C THR A 85 -3.25 -13.06 43.43
N SER A 86 -2.10 -12.40 43.62
CA SER A 86 -1.76 -11.16 42.91
C SER A 86 -1.70 -11.35 41.40
N ARG A 87 -1.11 -12.46 40.90
CA ARG A 87 -1.13 -12.78 39.45
C ARG A 87 -2.54 -13.01 38.90
N LYS A 88 -3.43 -13.64 39.68
CA LYS A 88 -4.83 -13.81 39.27
C LYS A 88 -5.55 -12.47 39.22
N MET A 89 -5.38 -11.61 40.23
CA MET A 89 -5.98 -10.28 40.24
C MET A 89 -5.49 -9.39 39.08
N ILE A 90 -4.21 -9.47 38.70
CA ILE A 90 -3.68 -8.72 37.54
C ILE A 90 -4.35 -9.16 36.23
N LYS A 91 -4.63 -10.47 36.07
CA LYS A 91 -5.38 -10.96 34.89
C LYS A 91 -6.83 -10.50 34.85
N LEU A 92 -7.39 -10.15 36.01
CA LEU A 92 -8.75 -9.62 36.15
C LEU A 92 -8.81 -8.10 35.91
N LEU A 93 -7.68 -7.40 35.74
CA LEU A 93 -7.68 -5.96 35.45
C LEU A 93 -8.11 -5.68 34.00
N LEU A 94 -9.42 -5.78 33.73
CA LEU A 94 -10.06 -5.51 32.45
C LEU A 94 -10.80 -4.17 32.50
N PRO A 95 -10.19 -3.04 32.11
CA PRO A 95 -10.81 -1.73 32.19
C PRO A 95 -11.95 -1.57 31.17
N ARG A 96 -13.12 -1.10 31.62
CA ARG A 96 -14.28 -0.83 30.75
C ARG A 96 -14.25 0.58 30.13
N GLN A 97 -13.63 1.53 30.83
CA GLN A 97 -13.47 2.94 30.45
C GLN A 97 -11.99 3.32 30.39
N SER A 98 -11.69 4.60 30.15
CA SER A 98 -10.33 5.09 30.20
C SER A 98 -9.73 4.98 31.60
N VAL A 99 -8.42 4.73 31.66
CA VAL A 99 -7.70 4.49 32.91
C VAL A 99 -6.98 5.78 33.34
N PRO A 100 -7.13 6.21 34.61
CA PRO A 100 -6.42 7.36 35.14
C PRO A 100 -4.90 7.18 35.06
N GLU A 101 -4.19 8.24 34.67
CA GLU A 101 -2.72 8.22 34.56
C GLU A 101 -2.02 7.92 35.90
N MET A 102 -2.66 8.26 37.03
CA MET A 102 -2.15 7.99 38.37
C MET A 102 -1.91 6.49 38.64
N CYS A 103 -2.69 5.60 38.01
CA CYS A 103 -2.48 4.15 38.10
C CYS A 103 -1.10 3.73 37.60
N ALA A 104 -0.67 4.27 36.44
CA ALA A 104 0.65 3.98 35.88
C ALA A 104 1.77 4.56 36.76
N VAL A 105 1.56 5.77 37.31
CA VAL A 105 2.52 6.40 38.22
C VAL A 105 2.70 5.58 39.50
N ASN A 106 1.62 5.08 40.10
CA ASN A 106 1.68 4.26 41.31
C ASN A 106 2.40 2.93 41.06
N ILE A 107 2.13 2.28 39.92
CA ILE A 107 2.83 1.04 39.54
C ILE A 107 4.32 1.30 39.29
N LEU A 108 4.67 2.37 38.56
CA LEU A 108 6.07 2.73 38.30
C LEU A 108 6.81 3.16 39.58
N GLY A 109 6.12 3.82 40.51
CA GLY A 109 6.66 4.19 41.83
C GLY A 109 6.90 2.99 42.75
N ALA A 110 6.20 1.88 42.52
CA ALA A 110 6.39 0.62 43.25
C ALA A 110 7.50 -0.28 42.67
N LEU A 111 8.13 0.12 41.55
CA LEU A 111 9.27 -0.61 41.00
C LEU A 111 10.43 -0.64 42.01
N GLY A 112 10.87 -1.86 42.36
CA GLY A 112 11.97 -2.07 43.30
C GLY A 112 11.61 -1.99 44.79
N LYS A 113 10.33 -1.85 45.18
CA LYS A 113 9.88 -1.91 46.59
C LYS A 113 8.83 -3.00 46.80
N ASN A 114 8.90 -3.70 47.93
CA ASN A 114 7.89 -4.57 48.57
C ASN A 114 7.21 -5.69 47.73
N LEU A 115 7.40 -5.76 46.42
CA LEU A 115 6.79 -6.74 45.51
C LEU A 115 7.87 -7.60 44.84
N SER A 116 7.55 -8.88 44.64
CA SER A 116 8.36 -9.80 43.85
C SER A 116 8.56 -9.27 42.42
N PHE A 117 9.78 -9.39 41.88
CA PHE A 117 10.10 -8.95 40.51
C PHE A 117 9.20 -9.60 39.45
N ALA A 118 8.69 -10.81 39.70
CA ALA A 118 7.75 -11.48 38.82
C ALA A 118 6.39 -10.76 38.72
N ILE A 119 5.90 -10.20 39.83
CA ILE A 119 4.65 -9.43 39.87
C ILE A 119 4.84 -8.08 39.17
N GLN A 120 5.97 -7.41 39.44
CA GLN A 120 6.34 -6.17 38.76
C GLN A 120 6.41 -6.36 37.24
N ALA A 121 6.99 -7.47 36.76
CA ALA A 121 7.00 -7.80 35.34
C ALA A 121 5.58 -7.99 34.76
N THR A 122 4.66 -8.62 35.49
CA THR A 122 3.26 -8.76 35.04
C THR A 122 2.49 -7.43 35.07
N LEU A 123 2.76 -6.56 36.03
CA LEU A 123 2.19 -5.21 36.07
C LEU A 123 2.70 -4.35 34.91
N LEU A 124 3.98 -4.43 34.57
CA LEU A 124 4.53 -3.75 33.39
C LEU A 124 3.89 -4.26 32.09
N LYS A 125 3.67 -5.56 31.96
CA LYS A 125 2.92 -6.14 30.82
C LYS A 125 1.50 -5.60 30.74
N TRP A 126 0.83 -5.42 31.88
CA TRP A 126 -0.49 -4.81 31.94
C TRP A 126 -0.48 -3.33 31.52
N ILE A 127 0.51 -2.53 31.96
CA ILE A 127 0.67 -1.14 31.50
C ILE A 127 0.81 -1.10 29.98
N ILE A 128 1.58 -2.02 29.40
CA ILE A 128 1.75 -2.12 27.95
C ILE A 128 0.42 -2.45 27.25
N LEU A 129 -0.36 -3.38 27.82
CA LEU A 129 -1.67 -3.77 27.28
C LEU A 129 -2.68 -2.61 27.30
N VAL A 130 -2.62 -1.78 28.34
CA VAL A 130 -3.55 -0.68 28.61
C VAL A 130 -3.01 0.67 28.13
N TYR A 131 -1.85 0.69 27.46
CA TYR A 131 -1.16 1.92 27.03
C TYR A 131 -2.05 2.86 26.19
N ASP A 132 -2.91 2.29 25.35
CA ASP A 132 -3.81 3.05 24.47
C ASP A 132 -5.08 3.58 25.19
N ILE A 133 -5.33 3.13 26.42
CA ILE A 133 -6.57 3.36 27.19
C ILE A 133 -6.37 4.47 28.25
N PHE A 134 -5.14 4.98 28.45
CA PHE A 134 -4.87 6.06 29.39
C PHE A 134 -5.47 7.41 28.96
N ASP A 135 -6.03 8.16 29.93
CA ASP A 135 -6.58 9.51 29.73
C ASP A 135 -5.54 10.55 29.27
N SER A 136 -4.37 10.54 29.93
CA SER A 136 -3.24 11.43 29.66
C SER A 136 -1.93 10.66 29.76
N ARG A 137 -0.92 11.08 28.97
CA ARG A 137 0.38 10.39 28.84
C ARG A 137 1.57 11.23 29.33
N THR A 138 1.30 12.41 29.87
CA THR A 138 2.29 13.46 30.17
C THR A 138 3.21 13.10 31.33
N LYS A 139 2.67 12.59 32.44
CA LYS A 139 3.43 12.15 33.62
C LYS A 139 4.19 10.86 33.32
N LEU A 140 3.60 9.95 32.55
CA LEU A 140 4.26 8.71 32.14
C LEU A 140 5.52 8.99 31.30
N GLN A 141 5.46 10.01 30.43
CA GLN A 141 6.61 10.50 29.67
C GLN A 141 7.67 11.15 30.55
N GLN A 142 7.29 11.94 31.57
CA GLN A 142 8.24 12.52 32.52
C GLN A 142 9.01 11.44 33.31
N LEU A 143 8.39 10.27 33.54
CA LEU A 143 8.99 9.13 34.23
C LEU A 143 9.92 8.29 33.33
N TYR A 144 10.16 8.68 32.07
CA TYR A 144 11.06 7.97 31.16
C TYR A 144 12.43 7.68 31.81
N GLY A 145 13.00 8.67 32.50
CA GLY A 145 14.28 8.52 33.19
C GLY A 145 14.28 7.44 34.27
N VAL A 146 13.17 7.26 34.98
CA VAL A 146 12.99 6.23 36.01
C VAL A 146 12.92 4.86 35.37
N VAL A 147 12.10 4.68 34.34
CA VAL A 147 12.00 3.41 33.59
C VAL A 147 13.36 3.00 33.00
N PHE A 148 14.12 3.97 32.47
CA PHE A 148 15.46 3.74 31.94
C PHE A 148 16.50 3.39 33.02
N HIS A 149 16.31 3.83 34.27
CA HIS A 149 17.20 3.49 35.38
C HIS A 149 17.13 2.00 35.74
N TYR A 150 15.93 1.39 35.69
CA TYR A 150 15.70 -0.02 36.02
C TYR A 150 16.03 -1.02 34.89
N LEU A 151 16.59 -0.56 33.77
CA LEU A 151 16.98 -1.42 32.65
C LEU A 151 18.03 -2.51 32.99
N PRO A 152 18.97 -2.32 33.94
CA PRO A 152 19.93 -3.37 34.31
C PRO A 152 19.28 -4.64 34.90
N TYR A 153 18.09 -4.57 35.50
CA TYR A 153 17.45 -5.70 36.16
C TYR A 153 16.92 -6.74 35.15
N GLU A 154 17.50 -7.95 35.14
CA GLU A 154 17.24 -9.02 34.16
C GLU A 154 15.76 -9.40 34.02
N THR A 155 15.05 -9.55 35.14
CA THR A 155 13.64 -10.01 35.16
C THR A 155 12.66 -8.99 34.60
N LEU A 156 12.97 -7.69 34.72
CA LEU A 156 12.12 -6.59 34.26
C LEU A 156 12.49 -6.11 32.86
N ARG A 157 13.74 -6.32 32.44
CA ARG A 157 14.33 -5.76 31.22
C ARG A 157 13.49 -6.01 29.96
N PRO A 158 12.93 -7.20 29.67
CA PRO A 158 12.10 -7.39 28.47
C PRO A 158 10.84 -6.52 28.47
N SER A 159 10.14 -6.47 29.61
CA SER A 159 8.94 -5.65 29.77
C SER A 159 9.27 -4.15 29.75
N LEU A 160 10.37 -3.74 30.38
CA LEU A 160 10.83 -2.34 30.37
C LEU A 160 11.25 -1.89 28.97
N CYS A 161 11.97 -2.72 28.20
CA CYS A 161 12.33 -2.40 26.82
C CYS A 161 11.10 -2.24 25.94
N HIS A 162 10.06 -3.05 26.14
CA HIS A 162 8.79 -2.92 25.42
C HIS A 162 8.01 -1.66 25.83
N LEU A 163 8.01 -1.30 27.11
CA LEU A 163 7.41 -0.05 27.57
C LEU A 163 8.19 1.17 27.03
N LEU A 164 9.52 1.12 27.06
CA LEU A 164 10.39 2.15 26.48
C LEU A 164 10.19 2.27 24.99
N TYR A 165 9.95 1.16 24.27
CA TYR A 165 9.59 1.19 22.87
C TYR A 165 8.34 2.09 22.62
N TYR A 166 7.31 2.02 23.45
CA TYR A 166 6.14 2.91 23.34
C TYR A 166 6.38 4.34 23.83
N LEU A 167 7.27 4.51 24.82
CA LEU A 167 7.55 5.80 25.44
C LEU A 167 8.59 6.64 24.71
N THR A 168 9.47 6.00 23.94
CA THR A 168 10.62 6.65 23.31
C THR A 168 10.20 7.74 22.34
N ARG A 169 10.55 8.97 22.70
CA ARG A 169 10.48 10.14 21.83
C ARG A 169 11.88 10.56 21.43
N ARG A 170 11.97 11.40 20.39
CA ARG A 170 13.25 11.96 19.94
C ARG A 170 14.00 12.73 21.05
N GLU A 171 13.28 13.39 21.96
CA GLU A 171 13.84 14.12 23.12
C GLU A 171 14.53 13.19 24.14
N ASP A 172 14.06 11.95 24.21
CA ASP A 172 14.56 10.94 25.12
C ASP A 172 15.81 10.23 24.61
N VAL A 173 16.11 10.34 23.32
CA VAL A 173 17.30 9.73 22.72
C VAL A 173 18.49 10.66 22.90
N ARG A 174 19.09 10.62 24.10
CA ARG A 174 20.30 11.41 24.43
C ARG A 174 21.58 10.58 24.31
N PRO A 175 22.74 11.18 23.96
CA PRO A 175 24.00 10.45 23.78
C PRO A 175 24.41 9.56 24.97
N PHE A 176 24.18 10.01 26.21
CA PHE A 176 24.50 9.22 27.40
C PHE A 176 23.63 7.96 27.55
N ARG A 177 22.37 7.99 27.06
CA ARG A 177 21.48 6.82 27.07
C ARG A 177 21.87 5.83 25.99
N ILE A 178 22.29 6.32 24.81
CA ILE A 178 22.86 5.48 23.74
C ILE A 178 24.09 4.74 24.25
N ARG A 179 25.04 5.47 24.86
CA ARG A 179 26.26 4.86 25.46
C ARG A 179 25.90 3.78 26.48
N LYS A 180 25.02 4.10 27.43
CA LYS A 180 24.58 3.14 28.46
C LYS A 180 23.86 1.92 27.87
N LEU A 181 23.10 2.05 26.79
CA LEU A 181 22.46 0.91 26.10
C LEU A 181 23.49 0.03 25.38
N LEU A 182 24.51 0.63 24.74
CA LEU A 182 25.60 -0.10 24.11
C LEU A 182 26.45 -0.84 25.16
N ASP A 183 26.76 -0.19 26.28
CA ASP A 183 27.47 -0.81 27.41
C ASP A 183 26.67 -1.99 28.00
N LEU A 184 25.36 -1.82 28.14
CA LEU A 184 24.45 -2.90 28.57
C LEU A 184 24.40 -4.06 27.56
N GLN A 185 24.45 -3.77 26.26
CA GLN A 185 24.52 -4.82 25.23
C GLN A 185 25.84 -5.60 25.27
N ILE A 186 26.95 -4.93 25.61
CA ILE A 186 28.26 -5.59 25.77
C ILE A 186 28.28 -6.49 27.00
N THR A 187 27.72 -6.02 28.13
CA THR A 187 27.72 -6.77 29.40
C THR A 187 26.75 -7.95 29.42
N VAL A 188 25.58 -7.81 28.80
CA VAL A 188 24.49 -8.82 28.83
C VAL A 188 24.50 -9.73 27.59
N GLY A 189 25.03 -9.26 26.47
CA GLY A 189 24.98 -9.95 25.18
C GLY A 189 23.80 -9.52 24.29
N LYS A 190 23.60 -10.24 23.18
CA LYS A 190 22.57 -9.92 22.16
C LYS A 190 21.17 -10.35 22.59
N GLU A 191 20.61 -9.70 23.61
CA GLU A 191 19.19 -9.88 23.93
C GLU A 191 18.30 -9.19 22.88
N PRO A 192 17.21 -9.85 22.44
CA PRO A 192 16.35 -9.30 21.40
C PRO A 192 15.66 -8.02 21.85
N ALA A 193 15.18 -7.94 23.10
CA ALA A 193 14.49 -6.76 23.63
C ALA A 193 15.38 -5.49 23.64
N LEU A 194 16.65 -5.64 24.00
CA LEU A 194 17.64 -4.55 23.94
C LEU A 194 17.95 -4.14 22.50
N ALA A 195 18.13 -5.11 21.61
CA ALA A 195 18.36 -4.85 20.19
C ALA A 195 17.17 -4.11 19.54
N GLY A 196 15.94 -4.45 19.93
CA GLY A 196 14.72 -3.77 19.49
C GLY A 196 14.69 -2.31 19.94
N LEU A 197 15.05 -2.02 21.20
CA LEU A 197 15.13 -0.64 21.70
C LEU A 197 16.24 0.17 21.00
N LEU A 198 17.42 -0.44 20.78
CA LEU A 198 18.52 0.16 20.04
C LEU A 198 18.16 0.47 18.59
N HIS A 199 17.33 -0.37 17.95
CA HIS A 199 16.81 -0.08 16.62
C HIS A 199 15.89 1.13 16.60
N VAL A 200 15.03 1.30 17.61
CA VAL A 200 14.23 2.52 17.76
C VAL A 200 15.11 3.74 17.98
N TYR A 201 16.16 3.63 18.79
CA TYR A 201 17.13 4.72 18.94
C TYR A 201 17.84 5.06 17.62
N LYS A 202 18.15 4.04 16.80
CA LYS A 202 18.77 4.19 15.49
C LYS A 202 17.84 4.82 14.46
N SER A 203 16.53 4.57 14.50
CA SER A 203 15.58 5.24 13.61
C SER A 203 15.51 6.75 13.89
N TYR A 204 15.71 7.18 15.14
CA TYR A 204 15.76 8.60 15.50
C TYR A 204 17.11 9.27 15.20
N PHE A 205 18.24 8.57 15.36
CA PHE A 205 19.60 9.06 15.11
C PHE A 205 20.46 8.02 14.38
N PRO A 206 20.37 7.93 13.04
CA PRO A 206 21.10 6.93 12.25
C PRO A 206 22.63 7.12 12.30
N ASP A 207 23.09 8.37 12.41
CA ASP A 207 24.52 8.73 12.35
C ASP A 207 25.31 8.36 13.61
N LEU A 208 24.62 8.24 14.75
CA LEU A 208 25.25 7.96 16.05
C LEU A 208 25.39 6.45 16.33
N ILE A 209 24.70 5.58 15.58
CA ILE A 209 24.67 4.13 15.80
C ILE A 209 25.16 3.42 14.53
N LEU A 210 26.47 3.47 14.33
CA LEU A 210 27.21 2.83 13.22
C LEU A 210 27.29 1.30 13.34
N ALA A 211 26.77 0.72 14.43
CA ALA A 211 26.78 -0.73 14.62
C ALA A 211 25.81 -1.43 13.63
N PRO A 212 26.26 -2.50 12.93
CA PRO A 212 25.39 -3.36 12.14
C PRO A 212 24.55 -4.21 13.09
N LEU A 213 23.41 -3.66 13.52
CA LEU A 213 22.41 -4.41 14.26
C LEU A 213 21.68 -5.32 13.26
N THR A 214 22.18 -6.54 13.08
CA THR A 214 21.52 -7.59 12.30
C THR A 214 20.24 -7.98 13.01
N LEU A 215 19.10 -7.45 12.56
CA LEU A 215 17.79 -7.95 12.97
C LEU A 215 17.43 -9.13 12.07
N ALA A 216 17.47 -10.33 12.65
CA ALA A 216 16.80 -11.48 12.06
C ALA A 216 15.29 -11.22 12.10
N THR A 217 14.70 -10.81 10.97
CA THR A 217 13.36 -11.18 10.44
C THR A 217 12.16 -11.41 11.39
N GLN A 218 12.18 -10.93 12.62
CA GLN A 218 11.13 -11.15 13.62
C GLN A 218 10.78 -9.86 14.36
N THR A 219 9.48 -9.63 14.55
CA THR A 219 8.95 -8.59 15.45
C THR A 219 9.37 -8.92 16.89
N ILE A 220 10.35 -8.17 17.41
CA ILE A 220 10.94 -8.39 18.73
C ILE A 220 9.91 -8.16 19.86
N PHE A 221 9.08 -7.13 19.71
CA PHE A 221 8.08 -6.76 20.71
C PHE A 221 6.68 -7.20 20.27
N LYS A 222 6.23 -8.34 20.78
CA LYS A 222 4.86 -8.86 20.57
C LYS A 222 3.96 -8.44 21.74
N CYS A 223 2.64 -8.37 21.50
CA CYS A 223 1.67 -8.16 22.56
C CYS A 223 1.86 -9.23 23.66
N PRO A 224 2.02 -8.85 24.95
CA PRO A 224 2.37 -9.80 26.00
C PRO A 224 1.31 -10.88 26.23
N ASP A 225 0.01 -10.54 26.07
CA ASP A 225 -1.12 -11.44 26.29
C ASP A 225 -2.29 -11.12 25.33
N GLN A 226 -2.31 -11.78 24.16
CA GLN A 226 -3.31 -11.57 23.10
C GLN A 226 -4.76 -11.83 23.55
N THR A 227 -4.99 -12.88 24.36
CA THR A 227 -6.32 -13.25 24.85
C THR A 227 -6.93 -12.19 25.76
N THR A 228 -6.12 -11.53 26.59
CA THR A 228 -6.57 -10.43 27.44
C THR A 228 -6.80 -9.14 26.64
N ALA A 229 -6.00 -8.90 25.59
CA ALA A 229 -6.19 -7.76 24.69
C ALA A 229 -7.54 -7.84 23.95
N GLU A 230 -7.88 -9.02 23.45
CA GLU A 230 -9.15 -9.31 22.77
C GLU A 230 -10.34 -9.19 23.72
N ALA A 231 -10.21 -9.66 24.97
CA ALA A 231 -11.24 -9.50 25.99
C ALA A 231 -11.52 -8.03 26.32
N ILE A 232 -10.47 -7.20 26.46
CA ILE A 232 -10.61 -5.75 26.69
C ILE A 232 -11.29 -5.07 25.49
N ASP A 233 -10.93 -5.44 24.26
CA ASP A 233 -11.51 -4.86 23.06
C ASP A 233 -13.00 -5.22 22.88
N ALA A 234 -13.34 -6.49 23.14
CA ALA A 234 -14.72 -6.96 23.16
C ALA A 234 -15.57 -6.28 24.24
N LEU A 235 -14.99 -5.94 25.40
CA LEU A 235 -15.66 -5.18 26.43
C LEU A 235 -15.85 -3.72 26.01
N GLN A 236 -14.81 -3.04 25.52
CA GLN A 236 -14.90 -1.63 25.11
C GLN A 236 -15.92 -1.40 23.99
N THR A 237 -15.99 -2.31 23.01
CA THR A 237 -16.98 -2.23 21.94
C THR A 237 -18.41 -2.33 22.49
N ARG A 238 -18.68 -3.28 23.39
CA ARG A 238 -20.00 -3.43 24.05
C ARG A 238 -20.43 -2.17 24.80
N TRP A 239 -19.53 -1.56 25.56
CA TRP A 239 -19.83 -0.35 26.33
C TRP A 239 -19.94 0.92 25.46
N SER A 240 -19.19 1.00 24.36
CA SER A 240 -19.28 2.12 23.42
C SER A 240 -20.64 2.20 22.71
N HIS A 241 -21.23 1.07 22.34
CA HIS A 241 -22.57 1.00 21.76
C HIS A 241 -23.66 1.43 22.77
N ARG A 242 -23.54 0.99 24.03
CA ARG A 242 -24.49 1.36 25.09
C ARG A 242 -24.49 2.86 25.42
N SER A 243 -23.33 3.50 25.30
CA SER A 243 -23.15 4.94 25.51
C SER A 243 -23.68 5.76 24.33
N ALA A 244 -23.61 5.23 23.11
CA ALA A 244 -24.15 5.87 21.92
C ALA A 244 -25.69 5.87 21.92
N ASP A 245 -26.33 4.75 22.27
CA ASP A 245 -27.79 4.63 22.32
C ASP A 245 -28.44 5.57 23.36
N GLN A 246 -27.75 5.93 24.45
CA GLN A 246 -28.25 6.92 25.41
C GLN A 246 -28.17 8.37 24.90
N LEU A 247 -27.31 8.66 23.92
CA LEU A 247 -27.12 10.01 23.35
C LEU A 247 -28.02 10.28 22.12
N PHE A 248 -28.62 9.27 21.51
CA PHE A 248 -29.53 9.42 20.36
C PHE A 248 -30.96 9.87 20.74
N GLY A 249 -31.25 10.11 22.03
CA GLY A 249 -32.58 10.50 22.50
C GLY A 249 -32.91 12.01 22.45
N LEU A 250 -31.93 12.91 22.33
CA LEU A 250 -32.17 14.36 22.38
C LEU A 250 -31.20 15.11 21.46
N ASN A 251 -31.76 15.64 20.36
CA ASN A 251 -31.22 16.62 19.40
C ASN A 251 -30.83 16.08 18.02
N GLY A 252 -31.73 16.34 17.06
CA GLY A 252 -31.46 16.25 15.64
C GLY A 252 -30.66 17.44 15.12
N SER A 253 -29.90 17.16 14.04
CA SER A 253 -29.27 18.10 13.12
C SER A 253 -28.21 19.05 13.71
N LYS A 254 -26.97 18.57 13.67
CA LYS A 254 -25.74 19.28 13.25
C LYS A 254 -24.60 18.31 13.50
N ASP A 255 -24.11 17.65 12.45
CA ASP A 255 -22.97 16.74 12.54
C ASP A 255 -21.78 17.47 13.19
N PRO A 256 -21.39 17.13 14.43
CA PRO A 256 -20.06 17.46 14.89
C PRO A 256 -19.12 16.48 14.22
N ILE A 257 -17.98 16.98 13.72
CA ILE A 257 -16.88 16.22 13.14
C ILE A 257 -16.57 15.03 14.06
N SER A 258 -17.16 13.89 13.73
CA SER A 258 -16.98 12.65 14.47
C SER A 258 -15.56 12.20 14.17
N ARG A 259 -14.73 12.15 15.21
CA ARG A 259 -13.47 11.42 15.26
C ARG A 259 -13.78 9.93 15.11
N SER A 260 -14.24 9.52 13.93
CA SER A 260 -14.50 8.13 13.57
C SER A 260 -13.19 7.47 13.15
N GLY A 261 -12.30 7.31 14.12
CA GLY A 261 -11.28 6.29 14.06
C GLY A 261 -11.96 4.98 14.45
N LYS A 262 -12.30 4.14 13.47
CA LYS A 262 -12.32 2.69 13.71
C LYS A 262 -10.93 2.35 14.25
N ARG A 263 -10.83 2.20 15.57
CA ARG A 263 -9.58 1.95 16.31
C ARG A 263 -8.93 0.68 15.74
N GLN A 264 -8.01 0.87 14.81
CA GLN A 264 -7.16 -0.18 14.26
C GLN A 264 -6.06 -0.49 15.29
N LYS A 265 -6.26 -1.51 16.13
CA LYS A 265 -5.13 -2.12 16.85
C LYS A 265 -4.30 -2.94 15.87
N LEU A 266 -3.24 -2.32 15.35
CA LEU A 266 -1.88 -2.80 15.07
C LEU A 266 -1.17 -1.90 14.03
N SER A 267 -1.30 -0.58 14.16
CA SER A 267 -0.31 0.34 13.60
C SER A 267 0.74 0.61 14.67
N HIS A 268 1.97 0.14 14.45
CA HIS A 268 3.15 0.56 15.22
C HIS A 268 3.55 2.02 14.93
N VAL A 269 2.56 2.90 14.72
CA VAL A 269 2.75 4.30 14.37
C VAL A 269 1.70 5.10 15.15
N PRO A 270 2.11 6.03 16.03
CA PRO A 270 1.19 6.93 16.75
C PRO A 270 0.32 7.77 15.79
N ASP A 271 -0.74 8.42 16.27
CA ASP A 271 -1.63 9.25 15.45
C ASP A 271 -0.97 10.45 14.74
N ALA A 272 -1.51 10.77 13.57
CA ALA A 272 -1.05 11.71 12.54
C ALA A 272 -0.94 13.21 12.91
N PHE A 273 -0.99 13.59 14.19
CA PHE A 273 -1.12 15.00 14.60
C PHE A 273 -0.04 15.51 15.55
N SER A 274 0.99 14.72 15.88
CA SER A 274 1.90 15.10 16.96
C SER A 274 3.39 14.87 16.69
N ILE A 275 3.94 15.28 15.54
CA ILE A 275 5.38 15.55 15.47
C ILE A 275 5.64 16.76 14.57
N TYR A 276 6.09 17.85 15.18
CA TYR A 276 6.91 18.86 14.53
C TYR A 276 8.13 19.15 15.40
N ARG A 277 9.29 19.29 14.75
CA ARG A 277 10.51 19.79 15.41
C ARG A 277 10.29 21.24 15.82
N LYS A 278 10.45 21.52 17.11
CA LYS A 278 10.91 22.85 17.55
C LYS A 278 12.43 22.76 17.67
N GLY A 279 13.13 23.07 16.58
CA GLY A 279 14.60 23.07 16.56
C GLY A 279 15.20 22.73 15.20
N ALA A 280 15.28 23.73 14.31
CA ALA A 280 16.41 23.99 13.41
C ALA A 280 16.09 25.14 12.43
N ASP A 281 14.82 25.36 12.06
CA ASP A 281 14.37 26.49 11.23
C ASP A 281 13.12 27.12 11.87
N ASP A 282 13.26 28.32 12.44
CA ASP A 282 12.18 29.08 13.11
C ASP A 282 11.04 29.53 12.18
N LYS A 283 11.06 29.13 10.91
CA LYS A 283 10.06 29.52 9.90
C LYS A 283 9.14 28.38 9.45
N ALA A 284 9.41 27.12 9.82
CA ALA A 284 8.66 26.00 9.25
C ALA A 284 7.33 25.71 9.98
N LEU A 285 6.21 25.70 9.25
CA LEU A 285 4.85 25.76 9.79
C LEU A 285 4.13 24.40 9.66
N PRO A 286 3.67 23.79 10.78
CA PRO A 286 3.06 22.46 10.75
C PRO A 286 1.74 22.39 10.00
N LEU A 287 1.55 21.30 9.27
CA LEU A 287 0.29 20.95 8.58
C LEU A 287 -0.92 20.89 9.51
N SER A 288 -0.72 20.76 10.83
CA SER A 288 -1.79 20.85 11.83
C SER A 288 -2.39 22.24 11.98
N GLN A 289 -1.67 23.30 11.57
CA GLN A 289 -2.12 24.69 11.67
C GLN A 289 -2.78 25.19 10.36
N ILE A 290 -2.72 24.42 9.28
CA ILE A 290 -3.26 24.80 7.98
C ILE A 290 -4.64 24.18 7.79
N THR A 291 -5.68 24.93 8.18
CA THR A 291 -7.09 24.55 8.03
C THR A 291 -7.73 25.09 6.75
N SER A 292 -7.04 25.95 5.99
CA SER A 292 -7.54 26.56 4.75
C SER A 292 -6.52 26.49 3.61
N LEU A 293 -7.01 26.43 2.37
CA LEU A 293 -6.19 26.32 1.15
C LEU A 293 -5.39 27.61 0.89
N ASP A 294 -5.93 28.78 1.27
CA ASP A 294 -5.21 30.06 1.20
C ASP A 294 -4.04 30.15 2.19
N ALA A 295 -4.18 29.56 3.38
CA ALA A 295 -3.09 29.45 4.34
C ALA A 295 -2.00 28.47 3.87
N LEU A 296 -2.39 27.41 3.15
CA LEU A 296 -1.44 26.47 2.54
C LEU A 296 -0.57 27.18 1.51
N VAL A 297 -1.19 27.89 0.55
CA VAL A 297 -0.48 28.60 -0.54
C VAL A 297 0.53 29.62 -0.01
N LYS A 298 0.19 30.34 1.07
CA LYS A 298 1.08 31.33 1.70
C LYS A 298 2.29 30.74 2.41
N HIS A 299 2.23 29.47 2.82
CA HIS A 299 3.25 28.82 3.63
C HIS A 299 3.88 27.59 2.95
N ILE A 300 3.70 27.43 1.63
CA ILE A 300 4.24 26.30 0.84
C ILE A 300 5.75 26.14 1.07
N ASP A 301 6.50 27.23 1.04
CA ASP A 301 7.97 27.20 1.16
C ASP A 301 8.46 26.85 2.57
N THR A 302 7.57 26.92 3.55
CA THR A 302 7.87 26.69 4.98
C THR A 302 7.27 25.40 5.53
N LEU A 303 6.65 24.57 4.69
CA LEU A 303 5.99 23.34 5.14
C LEU A 303 7.01 22.22 5.40
N ALA A 304 7.30 21.91 6.67
CA ALA A 304 7.86 20.62 7.06
C ALA A 304 6.76 19.52 7.03
N LEU A 305 7.08 18.38 6.43
CA LEU A 305 6.15 17.26 6.30
C LEU A 305 6.18 16.36 7.55
N PRO A 306 5.09 15.63 7.87
CA PRO A 306 5.03 14.79 9.05
C PRO A 306 5.99 13.60 8.92
N ASP A 307 6.61 13.20 10.03
CA ASP A 307 7.52 12.03 10.07
C ASP A 307 6.79 10.70 9.84
N GLN A 308 5.45 10.68 9.89
CA GLN A 308 4.61 9.50 9.68
C GLN A 308 4.09 9.45 8.24
N LEU A 309 4.87 8.80 7.40
CA LEU A 309 4.66 8.72 5.95
C LEU A 309 3.45 7.86 5.55
N SER A 310 2.89 7.10 6.48
CA SER A 310 1.61 6.40 6.31
C SER A 310 0.43 7.37 6.13
N SER A 311 0.47 8.52 6.82
CA SER A 311 -0.58 9.56 6.77
C SER A 311 -0.60 10.30 5.43
N VAL A 312 0.54 10.35 4.75
CA VAL A 312 0.67 10.89 3.39
C VAL A 312 -0.22 10.11 2.42
N LEU A 313 -0.28 8.78 2.56
CA LEU A 313 -1.08 7.94 1.67
C LEU A 313 -2.59 8.14 1.89
N THR A 314 -3.02 8.66 3.04
CA THR A 314 -4.45 8.84 3.37
C THR A 314 -4.94 10.28 3.24
N ASN A 315 -4.08 11.28 3.48
CA ASN A 315 -4.49 12.68 3.47
C ASN A 315 -4.21 13.34 2.11
N ARG A 316 -5.29 13.75 1.43
CA ARG A 316 -5.25 14.41 0.12
C ARG A 316 -4.43 15.70 0.10
N LEU A 317 -4.45 16.48 1.19
CA LEU A 317 -3.68 17.73 1.27
C LEU A 317 -2.16 17.45 1.26
N LEU A 318 -1.72 16.40 1.95
CA LEU A 318 -0.31 15.97 1.95
C LEU A 318 0.13 15.48 0.57
N GLN A 319 -0.76 14.79 -0.14
CA GLN A 319 -0.50 14.35 -1.50
C GLN A 319 -0.33 15.55 -2.46
N HIS A 320 -1.16 16.59 -2.30
CA HIS A 320 -0.99 17.83 -3.07
C HIS A 320 0.32 18.56 -2.74
N VAL A 321 0.71 18.61 -1.46
CA VAL A 321 2.00 19.20 -1.05
C VAL A 321 3.18 18.43 -1.68
N LEU A 322 3.12 17.11 -1.75
CA LEU A 322 4.13 16.29 -2.46
C LEU A 322 4.24 16.60 -3.95
N CYS A 323 3.13 16.90 -4.62
CA CYS A 323 3.17 17.32 -6.02
C CYS A 323 3.81 18.70 -6.20
N LEU A 324 3.68 19.58 -5.21
CA LEU A 324 4.20 20.95 -5.27
C LEU A 324 5.67 21.04 -4.83
N GLN A 325 6.11 20.17 -3.90
CA GLN A 325 7.49 20.07 -3.42
C GLN A 325 7.98 18.61 -3.43
N PRO A 326 8.46 18.10 -4.57
CA PRO A 326 9.09 16.79 -4.65
C PRO A 326 10.53 16.88 -4.10
N SER A 327 10.73 16.93 -2.78
CA SER A 327 12.08 16.77 -2.25
C SER A 327 12.49 15.29 -2.31
N HIS A 328 13.63 14.99 -2.95
CA HIS A 328 14.14 13.61 -3.10
C HIS A 328 14.20 12.88 -1.75
N SER A 329 14.59 13.58 -0.68
CA SER A 329 14.67 13.02 0.67
C SER A 329 13.33 12.50 1.21
N ILE A 330 12.20 13.13 0.86
CA ILE A 330 10.88 12.73 1.34
C ILE A 330 10.38 11.54 0.54
N VAL A 331 10.60 11.55 -0.77
CA VAL A 331 10.28 10.43 -1.67
C VAL A 331 11.05 9.18 -1.26
N ASP A 332 12.33 9.30 -0.92
CA ASP A 332 13.18 8.21 -0.45
C ASP A 332 12.70 7.64 0.90
N ARG A 333 12.27 8.51 1.81
CA ARG A 333 11.72 8.07 3.10
C ARG A 333 10.37 7.34 2.92
N ILE A 334 9.47 7.87 2.08
CA ILE A 334 8.17 7.23 1.79
C ILE A 334 8.42 5.88 1.15
N SER A 335 9.34 5.86 0.19
CA SER A 335 9.84 4.67 -0.48
C SER A 335 10.36 3.63 0.52
N TYR A 336 11.24 4.01 1.44
CA TYR A 336 11.78 3.09 2.45
C TYR A 336 10.68 2.48 3.34
N TRP A 337 9.81 3.33 3.90
CA TRP A 337 8.71 2.87 4.78
C TRP A 337 7.75 1.94 4.03
N LEU A 338 7.33 2.33 2.83
CA LEU A 338 6.39 1.57 2.02
C LEU A 338 6.98 0.23 1.58
N GLY A 339 8.29 0.20 1.28
CA GLY A 339 9.01 -1.02 0.94
C GLY A 339 9.04 -2.00 2.10
N GLN A 340 9.27 -1.54 3.32
CA GLN A 340 9.26 -2.38 4.52
C GLN A 340 7.86 -2.96 4.78
N GLU A 341 6.81 -2.13 4.79
CA GLU A 341 5.45 -2.61 5.05
C GLU A 341 4.96 -3.59 3.97
N LEU A 342 5.27 -3.35 2.69
CA LEU A 342 4.89 -4.26 1.61
C LEU A 342 5.64 -5.60 1.70
N MET A 343 6.93 -5.58 2.04
CA MET A 343 7.70 -6.80 2.23
C MET A 343 7.17 -7.61 3.42
N ASP A 344 6.94 -6.97 4.56
CA ASP A 344 6.40 -7.62 5.74
C ASP A 344 5.02 -8.24 5.43
N LEU A 345 4.10 -7.46 4.86
CA LEU A 345 2.77 -7.96 4.54
C LEU A 345 2.79 -9.06 3.47
N TRP A 346 3.72 -9.02 2.52
CA TRP A 346 3.84 -10.06 1.51
C TRP A 346 4.27 -11.39 2.12
N TYR A 347 5.31 -11.42 2.97
CA TYR A 347 5.75 -12.64 3.65
C TYR A 347 4.66 -13.26 4.54
N TRP A 348 3.82 -12.44 5.19
CA TRP A 348 2.76 -12.92 6.10
C TRP A 348 1.36 -13.02 5.45
N SER A 349 1.20 -12.64 4.17
CA SER A 349 -0.11 -12.65 3.47
C SER A 349 -0.71 -14.05 3.29
N ALA A 350 0.14 -15.07 3.24
CA ALA A 350 -0.27 -16.47 3.06
C ALA A 350 -0.88 -17.08 4.34
N THR A 351 -0.65 -16.47 5.51
CA THR A 351 -0.89 -17.12 6.81
C THR A 351 -2.17 -16.64 7.51
N SER A 352 -2.73 -15.47 7.14
CA SER A 352 -3.95 -14.93 7.81
C SER A 352 -4.84 -14.08 6.89
N ASP A 353 -6.16 -14.16 7.05
CA ASP A 353 -7.10 -13.32 6.28
C ASP A 353 -6.99 -11.83 6.65
N VAL A 354 -6.55 -11.53 7.88
CA VAL A 354 -6.32 -10.16 8.37
C VAL A 354 -5.14 -9.50 7.63
N SER A 355 -4.04 -10.22 7.40
CA SER A 355 -2.91 -9.70 6.63
C SER A 355 -3.27 -9.49 5.16
N ARG A 356 -4.10 -10.35 4.55
CA ARG A 356 -4.63 -10.16 3.19
C ARG A 356 -5.50 -8.91 3.09
N ALA A 357 -6.40 -8.68 4.06
CA ALA A 357 -7.22 -7.46 4.11
C ALA A 357 -6.37 -6.20 4.31
N ARG A 358 -5.30 -6.28 5.10
CA ARG A 358 -4.35 -5.17 5.31
C ARG A 358 -3.56 -4.85 4.04
N LEU A 359 -3.07 -5.87 3.34
CA LEU A 359 -2.41 -5.69 2.03
C LEU A 359 -3.36 -5.04 1.03
N ALA A 360 -4.62 -5.48 0.96
CA ALA A 360 -5.65 -4.87 0.11
C ALA A 360 -5.81 -3.37 0.38
N ASN A 361 -5.88 -3.00 1.67
CA ASN A 361 -6.05 -1.62 2.08
C ASN A 361 -4.84 -0.76 1.66
N ILE A 362 -3.61 -1.23 1.91
CA ILE A 362 -2.40 -0.50 1.50
C ILE A 362 -2.31 -0.39 -0.02
N LEU A 363 -2.51 -1.47 -0.77
CA LEU A 363 -2.52 -1.42 -2.24
C LEU A 363 -3.57 -0.44 -2.76
N SER A 364 -4.77 -0.40 -2.17
CA SER A 364 -5.82 0.54 -2.56
C SER A 364 -5.39 2.00 -2.34
N LYS A 365 -4.72 2.30 -1.21
CA LYS A 365 -4.18 3.64 -0.91
C LYS A 365 -3.07 4.03 -1.86
N VAL A 366 -2.15 3.11 -2.15
CA VAL A 366 -1.08 3.33 -3.15
C VAL A 366 -1.69 3.59 -4.53
N VAL A 367 -2.73 2.85 -4.92
CA VAL A 367 -3.46 3.09 -6.17
C VAL A 367 -4.11 4.48 -6.19
N GLN A 368 -4.69 4.95 -5.08
CA GLN A 368 -5.26 6.30 -5.00
C GLN A 368 -4.19 7.38 -5.19
N VAL A 369 -3.05 7.23 -4.50
CA VAL A 369 -1.92 8.16 -4.60
C VAL A 369 -1.35 8.19 -6.02
N THR A 370 -1.04 7.03 -6.59
CA THR A 370 -0.53 6.91 -7.97
C THR A 370 -1.51 7.45 -9.01
N ARG A 371 -2.83 7.25 -8.84
CA ARG A 371 -3.85 7.85 -9.72
C ARG A 371 -3.91 9.36 -9.61
N MET A 372 -3.62 9.92 -8.43
CA MET A 372 -3.60 11.36 -8.21
C MET A 372 -2.33 11.98 -8.80
N ILE A 373 -1.16 11.39 -8.50
CA ILE A 373 0.15 11.90 -8.92
C ILE A 373 0.43 11.61 -10.40
N LYS A 374 -0.26 10.61 -10.99
CA LYS A 374 -0.02 10.09 -12.35
C LYS A 374 1.39 9.55 -12.58
N ASP A 375 2.12 9.29 -11.50
CA ASP A 375 3.44 8.67 -11.52
C ASP A 375 3.54 7.56 -10.49
N LEU A 376 4.40 6.58 -10.78
CA LEU A 376 4.60 5.40 -9.93
C LEU A 376 5.79 5.63 -9.01
N LEU A 377 5.59 5.43 -7.70
CA LEU A 377 6.68 5.45 -6.71
C LEU A 377 7.72 4.37 -7.05
N PRO A 378 9.03 4.70 -7.10
CA PRO A 378 10.08 3.74 -7.49
C PRO A 378 10.08 2.45 -6.68
N VAL A 379 9.74 2.51 -5.38
CA VAL A 379 9.68 1.33 -4.53
C VAL A 379 8.57 0.37 -4.91
N ILE A 380 7.44 0.87 -5.41
CA ILE A 380 6.37 -0.01 -5.89
C ILE A 380 6.84 -0.78 -7.12
N GLU A 381 7.61 -0.15 -8.00
CA GLU A 381 8.18 -0.84 -9.15
C GLU A 381 9.17 -1.93 -8.72
N ASN A 382 10.05 -1.63 -7.76
CA ASN A 382 10.98 -2.61 -7.18
C ASN A 382 10.26 -3.77 -6.48
N PHE A 383 9.11 -3.52 -5.85
CA PHE A 383 8.26 -4.53 -5.24
C PHE A 383 7.54 -5.40 -6.29
N LEU A 384 7.04 -4.80 -7.39
CA LEU A 384 6.30 -5.51 -8.42
C LEU A 384 7.15 -6.57 -9.16
N VAL A 385 8.45 -6.33 -9.35
CA VAL A 385 9.35 -7.26 -10.06
C VAL A 385 9.40 -8.66 -9.42
N PRO A 386 9.73 -8.83 -8.12
CA PRO A 386 9.67 -10.14 -7.47
C PRO A 386 8.22 -10.61 -7.27
N PHE A 387 7.28 -9.70 -6.99
CA PHE A 387 5.89 -10.05 -6.72
C PHE A 387 5.23 -10.77 -7.91
N ILE A 388 5.31 -10.21 -9.13
CA ILE A 388 4.64 -10.77 -10.32
C ILE A 388 5.15 -12.17 -10.68
N ARG A 389 6.39 -12.50 -10.34
CA ARG A 389 6.96 -13.83 -10.60
C ARG A 389 6.31 -14.94 -9.78
N VAL A 390 5.80 -14.61 -8.60
CA VAL A 390 5.18 -15.55 -7.65
C VAL A 390 3.66 -15.34 -7.56
N TRP A 391 3.16 -14.23 -8.10
CA TRP A 391 1.76 -13.84 -8.01
C TRP A 391 0.82 -14.88 -8.61
N ASN A 392 -0.23 -15.19 -7.86
CA ASN A 392 -1.27 -16.12 -8.27
C ASN A 392 -2.28 -15.52 -9.24
N GLY A 393 -2.10 -14.29 -9.74
CA GLY A 393 -2.95 -13.58 -10.72
C GLY A 393 -4.42 -13.31 -10.35
N VAL A 394 -4.90 -13.75 -9.18
CA VAL A 394 -6.26 -13.49 -8.68
C VAL A 394 -6.26 -12.44 -7.57
N ASP A 395 -5.35 -12.57 -6.60
CA ASP A 395 -5.37 -11.71 -5.42
C ASP A 395 -5.01 -10.27 -5.80
N HIS A 396 -5.88 -9.33 -5.39
CA HIS A 396 -5.72 -7.89 -5.64
C HIS A 396 -5.49 -7.54 -7.14
N GLN A 397 -6.05 -8.33 -8.06
CA GLN A 397 -5.84 -8.18 -9.50
C GLN A 397 -6.15 -6.77 -10.02
N LYS A 398 -7.21 -6.14 -9.54
CA LYS A 398 -7.61 -4.80 -9.98
C LYS A 398 -6.57 -3.75 -9.59
N GLU A 399 -6.06 -3.85 -8.36
CA GLU A 399 -5.04 -2.95 -7.82
C GLU A 399 -3.72 -3.16 -8.55
N VAL A 400 -3.27 -4.40 -8.69
CA VAL A 400 -2.02 -4.75 -9.39
C VAL A 400 -2.06 -4.31 -10.85
N PHE A 401 -3.14 -4.62 -11.59
CA PHE A 401 -3.29 -4.14 -12.97
C PHE A 401 -3.31 -2.62 -13.04
N THR A 402 -3.97 -1.94 -12.11
CA THR A 402 -3.94 -0.47 -12.08
C THR A 402 -2.50 0.04 -11.90
N LEU A 403 -1.73 -0.52 -10.96
CA LEU A 403 -0.33 -0.12 -10.75
C LEU A 403 0.54 -0.40 -11.98
N LEU A 404 0.34 -1.54 -12.65
CA LEU A 404 1.03 -1.89 -13.90
C LEU A 404 0.77 -0.87 -15.01
N THR A 405 -0.42 -0.25 -15.08
CA THR A 405 -0.67 0.79 -16.10
C THR A 405 0.23 2.01 -15.96
N PHE A 406 0.78 2.27 -14.77
CA PHE A 406 1.66 3.41 -14.50
C PHE A 406 3.16 3.07 -14.65
N LEU A 407 3.50 1.86 -15.13
CA LEU A 407 4.88 1.50 -15.42
C LEU A 407 5.52 2.47 -16.41
N ARG A 408 6.80 2.73 -16.19
CA ARG A 408 7.58 3.66 -17.01
C ARG A 408 8.01 2.99 -18.32
N PRO A 409 8.11 3.73 -19.43
CA PRO A 409 8.83 3.26 -20.59
C PRO A 409 10.28 2.93 -20.21
N ARG A 410 10.76 1.77 -20.61
CA ARG A 410 12.14 1.28 -20.41
C ARG A 410 12.61 0.59 -21.69
N SER A 411 13.85 0.12 -21.70
CA SER A 411 14.30 -0.79 -22.75
C SER A 411 13.33 -1.97 -22.84
N PHE A 412 13.02 -2.41 -24.06
CA PHE A 412 12.11 -3.55 -24.24
C PHE A 412 12.66 -4.82 -23.58
N GLU A 413 13.97 -5.03 -23.56
CA GLU A 413 14.61 -6.19 -22.93
C GLU A 413 14.32 -6.25 -21.43
N ASP A 414 14.52 -5.12 -20.72
CA ASP A 414 14.24 -5.03 -19.29
C ASP A 414 12.75 -5.22 -18.99
N LEU A 415 11.90 -4.53 -19.76
CA LEU A 415 10.45 -4.63 -19.63
C LEU A 415 9.98 -6.08 -19.85
N TYR A 416 10.52 -6.75 -20.86
CA TYR A 416 10.16 -8.11 -21.22
C TYR A 416 10.59 -9.11 -20.15
N ILE A 417 11.83 -9.03 -19.66
CA ILE A 417 12.37 -9.95 -18.65
C ILE A 417 11.68 -9.75 -17.30
N GLN A 418 11.47 -8.50 -16.88
CA GLN A 418 10.99 -8.18 -15.54
C GLN A 418 9.47 -8.31 -15.40
N PHE A 419 8.70 -7.93 -16.44
CA PHE A 419 7.24 -7.82 -16.34
C PHE A 419 6.51 -8.70 -17.37
N LEU A 420 6.79 -8.54 -18.67
CA LEU A 420 5.96 -9.17 -19.71
C LEU A 420 6.10 -10.70 -19.74
N LYS A 421 7.31 -11.25 -19.58
CA LYS A 421 7.54 -12.69 -19.56
C LYS A 421 6.88 -13.39 -18.37
N PRO A 422 6.98 -12.88 -17.12
CA PRO A 422 6.16 -13.37 -16.00
C PRO A 422 4.65 -13.29 -16.26
N LEU A 423 4.14 -12.16 -16.78
CA LEU A 423 2.71 -12.01 -17.10
C LEU A 423 2.26 -12.96 -18.22
N GLN A 424 3.11 -13.22 -19.21
CA GLN A 424 2.85 -14.18 -20.29
C GLN A 424 2.83 -15.62 -19.75
N ARG A 425 3.71 -15.97 -18.81
CA ARG A 425 3.65 -17.28 -18.13
C ARG A 425 2.34 -17.44 -17.37
N LEU A 426 1.93 -16.41 -16.63
CA LEU A 426 0.63 -16.41 -15.97
C LEU A 426 -0.48 -16.61 -17.00
N PHE A 427 -0.50 -15.82 -18.08
CA PHE A 427 -1.49 -15.93 -19.16
C PHE A 427 -1.70 -17.37 -19.68
N TYR A 428 -0.63 -18.16 -19.85
CA TYR A 428 -0.72 -19.57 -20.25
C TYR A 428 -1.22 -20.48 -19.14
N LEU A 429 -0.77 -20.28 -17.90
CA LEU A 429 -1.17 -21.08 -16.74
C LEU A 429 -2.64 -20.89 -16.31
N MET A 430 -3.26 -19.78 -16.72
CA MET A 430 -4.64 -19.42 -16.33
C MET A 430 -5.72 -20.31 -16.96
N GLY A 431 -5.37 -21.26 -17.84
CA GLY A 431 -6.33 -22.13 -18.53
C GLY A 431 -6.86 -23.32 -17.69
N PRO A 432 -6.00 -24.26 -17.25
CA PRO A 432 -6.47 -25.52 -16.65
C PRO A 432 -6.76 -25.47 -15.14
N VAL A 433 -5.99 -24.68 -14.37
CA VAL A 433 -5.96 -24.75 -12.89
C VAL A 433 -7.00 -23.84 -12.22
N TRP A 434 -7.64 -22.94 -12.98
CA TRP A 434 -8.34 -21.77 -12.43
C TRP A 434 -9.86 -21.83 -12.49
N LYS A 435 -10.42 -22.95 -12.99
CA LYS A 435 -11.86 -23.25 -12.91
C LYS A 435 -12.42 -23.33 -11.48
N VAL A 436 -11.55 -23.28 -10.46
CA VAL A 436 -11.87 -23.47 -9.04
C VAL A 436 -12.27 -22.16 -8.35
N ALA A 437 -11.97 -20.99 -8.92
CA ALA A 437 -12.44 -19.70 -8.42
C ALA A 437 -13.49 -19.13 -9.39
N ASN A 438 -14.51 -18.45 -8.88
CA ASN A 438 -15.69 -17.93 -9.62
C ASN A 438 -15.40 -16.85 -10.69
N VAL A 439 -14.26 -16.89 -11.37
CA VAL A 439 -13.83 -15.93 -12.38
C VAL A 439 -13.53 -16.65 -13.69
N ASN A 440 -14.19 -16.23 -14.78
CA ASN A 440 -13.99 -16.81 -16.10
C ASN A 440 -12.57 -16.50 -16.63
N PRO A 441 -11.75 -17.50 -16.98
CA PRO A 441 -10.37 -17.29 -17.45
C PRO A 441 -10.30 -16.38 -18.69
N ALA A 442 -11.30 -16.43 -19.57
CA ALA A 442 -11.40 -15.56 -20.74
C ALA A 442 -11.55 -14.08 -20.33
N SER A 443 -12.26 -13.79 -19.23
CA SER A 443 -12.41 -12.43 -18.69
C SER A 443 -11.08 -11.91 -18.16
N GLN A 444 -10.28 -12.75 -17.49
CA GLN A 444 -8.99 -12.34 -16.96
C GLN A 444 -7.96 -12.08 -18.07
N ARG A 445 -7.93 -12.92 -19.11
CA ARG A 445 -7.10 -12.70 -20.29
C ARG A 445 -7.48 -11.41 -21.01
N GLY A 446 -8.77 -11.14 -21.19
CA GLY A 446 -9.26 -9.87 -21.72
C GLY A 446 -8.85 -8.67 -20.87
N GLN A 447 -8.93 -8.77 -19.53
CA GLN A 447 -8.50 -7.71 -18.61
C GLN A 447 -7.00 -7.42 -18.67
N LEU A 448 -6.15 -8.45 -18.87
CA LEU A 448 -4.71 -8.25 -19.08
C LEU A 448 -4.44 -7.43 -20.35
N ILE A 449 -5.13 -7.73 -21.45
CA ILE A 449 -5.00 -6.97 -22.70
C ILE A 449 -5.50 -5.53 -22.54
N LEU A 450 -6.59 -5.32 -21.78
CA LEU A 450 -7.04 -3.98 -21.40
C LEU A 450 -6.01 -3.24 -20.52
N CYS A 451 -5.31 -3.94 -19.64
CA CYS A 451 -4.20 -3.38 -18.86
C CYS A 451 -3.07 -2.91 -19.79
N TYR A 452 -2.68 -3.73 -20.77
CA TYR A 452 -1.71 -3.35 -21.79
C TYR A 452 -2.16 -2.15 -22.64
N THR A 453 -3.46 -2.06 -22.94
CA THR A 453 -4.05 -0.89 -23.62
C THR A 453 -3.88 0.38 -22.80
N ARG A 454 -4.19 0.35 -21.51
CA ARG A 454 -4.04 1.51 -20.62
C ARG A 454 -2.59 1.90 -20.39
N LEU A 455 -1.69 0.92 -20.32
CA LEU A 455 -0.25 1.16 -20.26
C LEU A 455 0.23 1.88 -21.53
N ALA A 456 -0.20 1.43 -22.71
CA ALA A 456 0.11 2.11 -23.97
C ALA A 456 -0.49 3.52 -24.04
N GLN A 457 -1.70 3.73 -23.52
CA GLN A 457 -2.34 5.05 -23.40
C GLN A 457 -1.52 6.00 -22.53
N ASN A 458 -1.06 5.53 -21.37
CA ASN A 458 -0.21 6.34 -20.49
C ASN A 458 1.15 6.65 -21.12
N TRP A 459 1.68 5.77 -21.98
CA TRP A 459 2.90 6.03 -22.74
C TRP A 459 2.68 7.01 -23.90
N ALA A 460 1.52 7.01 -24.53
CA ALA A 460 1.20 7.97 -25.59
C ALA A 460 1.00 9.40 -25.08
N GLN A 461 0.66 9.57 -23.81
CA GLN A 461 0.51 10.90 -23.17
C GLN A 461 1.84 11.62 -22.91
N PHE A 462 2.99 10.96 -23.08
CA PHE A 462 4.28 11.63 -22.97
C PHE A 462 4.48 12.64 -24.11
N LYS A 463 5.16 13.75 -23.82
CA LYS A 463 5.54 14.76 -24.82
C LYS A 463 6.74 14.28 -25.63
N TRP A 464 6.49 13.36 -26.55
CA TRP A 464 7.55 12.75 -27.37
C TRP A 464 8.23 13.74 -28.32
N LYS A 465 7.55 14.82 -28.74
CA LYS A 465 8.14 15.87 -29.59
C LYS A 465 9.32 16.56 -28.90
N ASP A 466 9.09 17.02 -27.68
CA ASP A 466 10.12 17.65 -26.82
C ASP A 466 11.32 16.70 -26.61
N TYR A 467 11.08 15.39 -26.42
CA TYR A 467 12.14 14.38 -26.30
C TYR A 467 12.95 14.21 -27.60
N LEU A 468 12.28 14.16 -28.75
CA LEU A 468 12.94 13.96 -30.05
C LEU A 468 13.70 15.20 -30.51
N GLU A 469 13.25 16.40 -30.13
CA GLU A 469 13.98 17.65 -30.32
C GLU A 469 15.22 17.71 -29.42
N LEU A 470 15.12 17.26 -28.17
CA LEU A 470 16.26 17.13 -27.25
C LEU A 470 17.35 16.16 -27.77
N GLY A 471 16.95 15.10 -28.47
CA GLY A 471 17.89 14.14 -29.06
C GLY A 471 18.70 14.71 -30.24
N LYS A 472 18.24 15.81 -30.85
CA LYS A 472 18.92 16.48 -31.98
C LYS A 472 19.96 17.51 -31.52
N ASP A 473 19.75 18.15 -30.36
CA ASP A 473 20.62 19.22 -29.85
C ASP A 473 21.36 18.84 -28.54
N PRO A 474 22.65 18.45 -28.60
CA PRO A 474 23.40 17.98 -27.43
C PRO A 474 23.65 19.06 -26.35
N ARG A 475 23.47 20.35 -26.66
CA ARG A 475 23.65 21.47 -25.72
C ARG A 475 22.45 21.70 -24.80
N LEU A 476 21.24 21.26 -25.19
CA LEU A 476 20.00 21.36 -24.41
C LEU A 476 19.74 20.13 -23.51
N SER A 477 20.54 19.06 -23.68
CA SER A 477 20.35 17.76 -23.02
C SER A 477 20.24 17.83 -21.50
N LYS A 478 21.03 18.69 -20.82
CA LYS A 478 21.01 18.79 -19.34
C LYS A 478 19.81 19.56 -18.77
N GLN A 479 19.37 20.65 -19.40
CA GLN A 479 18.22 21.43 -18.92
C GLN A 479 16.88 20.87 -19.44
N GLY A 480 16.85 20.29 -20.62
CA GLY A 480 15.65 19.66 -21.17
C GLY A 480 15.34 18.27 -20.59
N SER A 481 16.35 17.53 -20.10
CA SER A 481 16.11 16.28 -19.34
C SER A 481 15.40 16.54 -18.01
N GLU A 482 15.65 17.70 -17.37
CA GLU A 482 14.89 18.12 -16.18
C GLU A 482 13.42 18.42 -16.51
N ASN A 483 13.13 18.99 -17.69
CA ASN A 483 11.76 19.26 -18.15
C ASN A 483 10.98 18.00 -18.56
N LEU A 484 11.68 16.90 -18.87
CA LEU A 484 11.09 15.59 -19.16
C LEU A 484 10.94 14.71 -17.90
N ARG A 485 11.30 15.23 -16.72
CA ARG A 485 11.08 14.54 -15.44
C ARG A 485 9.58 14.42 -15.16
N ARG A 486 9.16 13.23 -14.74
CA ARG A 486 7.97 13.12 -13.89
C ARG A 486 8.36 13.45 -12.45
N LEU A 487 7.35 13.71 -11.61
CA LEU A 487 7.53 14.15 -10.21
C LEU A 487 8.52 13.31 -9.40
N PHE A 488 8.70 12.01 -9.69
CA PHE A 488 9.57 11.13 -8.90
C PHE A 488 10.71 10.45 -9.67
N SER A 489 10.83 10.64 -10.99
CA SER A 489 11.80 9.88 -11.76
C SER A 489 12.14 10.45 -13.13
N GLU A 490 13.39 10.19 -13.54
CA GLU A 490 13.98 10.56 -14.82
C GLU A 490 13.80 9.43 -15.86
N LEU A 491 13.69 9.81 -17.13
CA LEU A 491 13.84 8.87 -18.24
C LEU A 491 15.34 8.54 -18.41
N SER A 492 15.66 7.27 -18.61
CA SER A 492 17.04 6.81 -18.85
C SER A 492 17.60 7.38 -20.16
N PRO A 493 18.76 8.06 -20.15
CA PRO A 493 19.22 8.88 -21.28
C PRO A 493 19.72 8.12 -22.53
N ASN A 494 19.72 6.77 -22.54
CA ASN A 494 20.30 5.97 -23.63
C ASN A 494 19.34 4.90 -24.18
N VAL A 495 18.03 5.15 -24.18
CA VAL A 495 17.03 4.17 -24.63
C VAL A 495 16.22 4.69 -25.81
N ASP A 496 16.16 3.89 -26.87
CA ASP A 496 15.22 4.09 -27.98
C ASP A 496 13.80 3.67 -27.55
N TYR A 497 13.09 4.60 -26.92
CA TYR A 497 11.73 4.39 -26.44
C TYR A 497 10.75 4.06 -27.58
N MET A 498 10.96 4.64 -28.77
CA MET A 498 10.11 4.40 -29.94
C MET A 498 10.21 2.95 -30.42
N LEU A 499 11.42 2.38 -30.45
CA LEU A 499 11.64 0.97 -30.74
C LEU A 499 11.03 0.08 -29.65
N SER A 500 11.14 0.51 -28.39
CA SER A 500 10.58 -0.23 -27.25
C SER A 500 9.05 -0.29 -27.27
N ILE A 501 8.38 0.82 -27.60
CA ILE A 501 6.92 0.88 -27.77
C ILE A 501 6.49 0.02 -28.97
N ARG A 502 7.23 0.06 -30.09
CA ARG A 502 6.96 -0.79 -31.25
C ARG A 502 7.09 -2.29 -30.93
N ALA A 503 8.14 -2.67 -30.21
CA ALA A 503 8.34 -4.05 -29.76
C ALA A 503 7.23 -4.48 -28.79
N PHE A 504 6.80 -3.59 -27.89
CA PHE A 504 5.66 -3.83 -27.01
C PHE A 504 4.36 -4.06 -27.79
N ILE A 505 4.03 -3.23 -28.79
CA ILE A 505 2.82 -3.42 -29.62
C ILE A 505 2.87 -4.77 -30.35
N LYS A 506 4.04 -5.16 -30.90
CA LYS A 506 4.23 -6.48 -31.52
C LYS A 506 4.05 -7.63 -30.53
N HIS A 507 4.49 -7.46 -29.29
CA HIS A 507 4.28 -8.45 -28.23
C HIS A 507 2.79 -8.63 -27.90
N VAL A 508 2.04 -7.52 -27.76
CA VAL A 508 0.59 -7.56 -27.51
C VAL A 508 -0.16 -8.15 -28.70
N ASP A 509 0.23 -7.86 -29.94
CA ASP A 509 -0.31 -8.50 -31.15
C ASP A 509 -0.15 -10.03 -31.08
N SER A 510 1.04 -10.52 -30.71
CA SER A 510 1.28 -11.96 -30.57
C SER A 510 0.40 -12.61 -29.48
N ILE A 511 0.32 -12.00 -28.30
CA ILE A 511 -0.53 -12.50 -27.21
C ILE A 511 -2.01 -12.47 -27.60
N SER A 512 -2.45 -11.44 -28.31
CA SER A 512 -3.84 -11.27 -28.74
C SER A 512 -4.29 -12.38 -29.69
N GLY A 513 -3.45 -12.76 -30.66
CA GLY A 513 -3.74 -13.88 -31.55
C GLY A 513 -3.89 -15.20 -30.79
N VAL A 514 -2.96 -15.49 -29.87
CA VAL A 514 -3.01 -16.69 -29.02
C VAL A 514 -4.21 -16.67 -28.08
N ALA A 515 -4.61 -15.50 -27.57
CA ALA A 515 -5.78 -15.36 -26.68
C ALA A 515 -7.08 -15.72 -27.40
N LEU A 516 -7.25 -15.23 -28.63
CA LEU A 516 -8.41 -15.55 -29.46
C LEU A 516 -8.46 -17.03 -29.83
N GLU A 517 -7.30 -17.63 -30.09
CA GLU A 517 -7.14 -19.07 -30.35
C GLU A 517 -7.54 -19.95 -29.16
N VAL A 518 -6.97 -19.68 -27.99
CA VAL A 518 -7.17 -20.53 -26.81
C VAL A 518 -8.59 -20.42 -26.28
N GLU A 519 -9.18 -19.22 -26.30
CA GLU A 519 -10.51 -18.95 -25.74
C GLU A 519 -11.65 -19.06 -26.75
N ARG A 520 -11.36 -19.57 -27.97
CA ARG A 520 -12.35 -19.74 -29.05
C ARG A 520 -13.18 -18.47 -29.28
N ASP A 521 -12.49 -17.36 -29.45
CA ASP A 521 -13.10 -16.06 -29.79
C ASP A 521 -14.12 -15.54 -28.75
N HIS A 522 -13.92 -15.85 -27.46
CA HIS A 522 -14.76 -15.33 -26.38
C HIS A 522 -14.89 -13.79 -26.39
N ILE A 523 -16.11 -13.27 -26.22
CA ILE A 523 -16.48 -11.85 -26.34
C ILE A 523 -15.59 -10.93 -25.48
N ALA A 524 -15.30 -11.32 -24.24
CA ALA A 524 -14.44 -10.52 -23.34
C ALA A 524 -13.00 -10.35 -23.87
N VAL A 525 -12.45 -11.38 -24.51
CA VAL A 525 -11.11 -11.33 -25.12
C VAL A 525 -11.17 -10.50 -26.39
N GLN A 526 -12.17 -10.72 -27.24
CA GLN A 526 -12.40 -9.89 -28.44
C GLN A 526 -12.51 -8.41 -28.08
N HIS A 527 -13.27 -8.07 -27.03
CA HIS A 527 -13.39 -6.69 -26.57
C HIS A 527 -12.03 -6.11 -26.14
N GLY A 528 -11.21 -6.86 -25.40
CA GLY A 528 -9.87 -6.43 -24.99
C GLY A 528 -8.95 -6.20 -26.19
N VAL A 529 -8.88 -7.16 -27.11
CA VAL A 529 -8.05 -7.11 -28.33
C VAL A 529 -8.46 -5.94 -29.22
N LEU A 530 -9.75 -5.80 -29.52
CA LEU A 530 -10.24 -4.72 -30.37
C LEU A 530 -10.05 -3.35 -29.71
N SER A 531 -10.17 -3.24 -28.38
CA SER A 531 -9.90 -1.98 -27.67
C SER A 531 -8.43 -1.57 -27.73
N PHE A 532 -7.52 -2.54 -27.72
CA PHE A 532 -6.11 -2.29 -27.94
C PHE A 532 -5.87 -1.72 -29.34
N PHE A 533 -6.43 -2.33 -30.38
CA PHE A 533 -6.23 -1.90 -31.77
C PHE A 533 -7.00 -0.63 -32.16
N ASP A 534 -8.15 -0.37 -31.55
CA ASP A 534 -8.83 0.94 -31.63
C ASP A 534 -7.93 2.06 -31.08
N PHE A 535 -7.17 1.78 -30.02
CA PHE A 535 -6.23 2.73 -29.49
C PHE A 535 -4.98 2.87 -30.39
N THR A 536 -4.36 1.75 -30.81
CA THR A 536 -3.13 1.82 -31.61
C THR A 536 -3.34 2.43 -33.00
N SER A 537 -4.53 2.27 -33.59
CA SER A 537 -4.89 2.94 -34.85
C SER A 537 -5.04 4.46 -34.72
N ASN A 538 -5.35 4.97 -33.52
CA ASN A 538 -5.41 6.41 -33.25
C ASN A 538 -4.08 7.00 -32.72
N LEU A 539 -3.06 6.18 -32.45
CA LEU A 539 -1.76 6.67 -31.97
C LEU A 539 -1.11 7.65 -32.95
N THR A 540 -1.31 7.50 -34.25
CA THR A 540 -0.77 8.44 -35.25
C THR A 540 -1.36 9.83 -35.18
N LYS A 541 -2.58 9.98 -34.65
CA LYS A 541 -3.19 11.31 -34.41
C LYS A 541 -2.62 11.97 -33.16
N THR A 542 -2.01 11.19 -32.26
CA THR A 542 -1.35 11.73 -31.08
C THR A 542 0.03 12.25 -31.48
N ASN A 543 0.54 13.26 -30.77
CA ASN A 543 1.81 13.94 -31.05
C ASN A 543 3.07 13.04 -30.99
N ALA A 544 2.95 11.71 -30.94
CA ALA A 544 4.04 10.75 -30.92
C ALA A 544 4.31 10.22 -32.34
N PRO A 545 5.53 10.33 -32.89
CA PRO A 545 5.85 9.83 -34.23
C PRO A 545 6.10 8.31 -34.20
N ILE A 546 5.10 7.55 -33.75
CA ILE A 546 5.14 6.09 -33.73
C ILE A 546 4.64 5.59 -35.09
N SER A 547 5.47 4.81 -35.78
CA SER A 547 5.07 4.13 -37.02
C SER A 547 3.82 3.27 -36.79
N VAL A 548 2.83 3.37 -37.69
CA VAL A 548 1.66 2.47 -37.78
C VAL A 548 2.12 1.01 -37.77
N ILE A 549 1.57 0.23 -36.83
CA ILE A 549 1.74 -1.22 -36.77
C ILE A 549 0.37 -1.84 -36.97
N ILE A 550 0.20 -2.50 -38.10
CA ILE A 550 -1.05 -3.17 -38.46
C ILE A 550 -1.17 -4.47 -37.63
N PRO A 551 -2.38 -4.84 -37.17
CA PRO A 551 -2.62 -6.15 -36.55
C PRO A 551 -2.26 -7.31 -37.50
N ARG A 552 -1.93 -8.47 -36.93
CA ARG A 552 -1.73 -9.71 -37.70
C ARG A 552 -3.00 -10.13 -38.43
N ALA A 553 -2.82 -10.75 -39.59
CA ALA A 553 -3.92 -11.24 -40.43
C ALA A 553 -4.88 -12.18 -39.68
N SER A 554 -4.33 -13.05 -38.82
CA SER A 554 -5.13 -13.96 -38.00
C SER A 554 -6.13 -13.22 -37.11
N ILE A 555 -5.76 -12.07 -36.55
CA ILE A 555 -6.65 -11.26 -35.71
C ILE A 555 -7.70 -10.56 -36.58
N VAL A 556 -7.27 -9.90 -37.66
CA VAL A 556 -8.17 -9.16 -38.55
C VAL A 556 -9.25 -10.08 -39.11
N TYR A 557 -8.86 -11.22 -39.68
CA TYR A 557 -9.79 -12.14 -40.31
C TYR A 557 -10.64 -12.92 -39.30
N ARG A 558 -10.10 -13.33 -38.14
CA ARG A 558 -10.93 -13.96 -37.08
C ARG A 558 -11.99 -13.02 -36.52
N CYS A 559 -11.63 -11.76 -36.24
CA CYS A 559 -12.59 -10.79 -35.74
C CYS A 559 -13.61 -10.40 -36.81
N PHE A 560 -13.22 -10.35 -38.08
CA PHE A 560 -14.10 -10.05 -39.20
C PHE A 560 -15.09 -11.19 -39.51
N LEU A 561 -14.64 -12.45 -39.41
CA LEU A 561 -15.47 -13.65 -39.62
C LEU A 561 -16.15 -14.14 -38.33
N SER A 562 -16.13 -13.34 -37.26
CA SER A 562 -16.77 -13.69 -36.00
C SER A 562 -18.29 -13.53 -36.08
N ASP A 563 -19.02 -14.40 -35.36
CA ASP A 563 -20.48 -14.31 -35.19
C ASP A 563 -20.96 -12.99 -34.53
N SER A 564 -20.05 -12.26 -33.87
CA SER A 564 -20.37 -11.00 -33.21
C SER A 564 -20.29 -9.82 -34.17
N ALA A 565 -21.45 -9.22 -34.48
CA ALA A 565 -21.53 -8.00 -35.29
C ALA A 565 -20.67 -6.84 -34.72
N VAL A 566 -20.51 -6.77 -33.39
CA VAL A 566 -19.66 -5.76 -32.74
C VAL A 566 -18.19 -5.94 -33.13
N ALA A 567 -17.71 -7.18 -33.22
CA ALA A 567 -16.34 -7.46 -33.63
C ALA A 567 -16.10 -7.04 -35.09
N VAL A 568 -17.05 -7.37 -35.98
CA VAL A 568 -17.01 -7.01 -37.40
C VAL A 568 -17.01 -5.50 -37.62
N VAL A 569 -17.93 -4.78 -36.95
CA VAL A 569 -18.01 -3.32 -37.08
C VAL A 569 -16.74 -2.65 -36.57
N ARG A 570 -16.22 -3.08 -35.40
CA ARG A 570 -14.98 -2.51 -34.83
C ARG A 570 -13.77 -2.79 -35.70
N ILE A 571 -13.59 -4.02 -36.19
CA ILE A 571 -12.42 -4.32 -37.03
C ILE A 571 -12.47 -3.56 -38.36
N CYS A 572 -13.65 -3.38 -38.97
CA CYS A 572 -13.80 -2.53 -40.15
C CYS A 572 -13.45 -1.07 -39.84
N GLY A 573 -13.87 -0.57 -38.68
CA GLY A 573 -13.50 0.76 -38.17
C GLY A 573 -11.99 0.92 -37.98
N ILE A 574 -11.34 -0.08 -37.38
CA ILE A 574 -9.87 -0.12 -37.17
C ILE A 574 -9.13 -0.09 -38.51
N VAL A 575 -9.53 -0.93 -39.47
CA VAL A 575 -8.95 -0.95 -40.83
C VAL A 575 -9.11 0.41 -41.50
N TYR A 576 -10.28 1.04 -41.38
CA TYR A 576 -10.51 2.38 -41.92
C TYR A 576 -9.63 3.45 -41.25
N GLN A 577 -9.46 3.41 -39.92
CA GLN A 577 -8.58 4.33 -39.20
C GLN A 577 -7.11 4.16 -39.60
N PHE A 578 -6.65 2.93 -39.80
CA PHE A 578 -5.32 2.68 -40.33
C PHE A 578 -5.14 3.23 -41.75
N LYS A 579 -6.16 3.14 -42.62
CA LYS A 579 -6.13 3.79 -43.94
C LYS A 579 -5.91 5.30 -43.80
N GLN A 580 -6.69 5.96 -42.94
CA GLN A 580 -6.53 7.41 -42.69
C GLN A 580 -5.12 7.74 -42.20
N ALA A 581 -4.57 6.92 -41.29
CA ALA A 581 -3.22 7.10 -40.77
C ALA A 581 -2.14 6.94 -41.85
N TYR A 582 -2.30 6.00 -42.78
CA TYR A 582 -1.40 5.83 -43.92
C TYR A 582 -1.43 7.03 -44.87
N GLN A 583 -2.63 7.54 -45.17
CA GLN A 583 -2.79 8.72 -46.04
C GLN A 583 -2.15 9.97 -45.42
N ALA A 584 -2.41 10.21 -44.14
CA ALA A 584 -1.81 11.34 -43.42
C ALA A 584 -0.27 11.27 -43.39
N PHE A 585 0.29 10.06 -43.23
CA PHE A 585 1.74 9.88 -43.29
C PHE A 585 2.30 10.14 -44.69
N GLU A 586 1.62 9.68 -45.74
CA GLU A 586 2.02 9.93 -47.13
C GLU A 586 2.01 11.42 -47.46
N GLU A 587 0.98 12.15 -47.02
CA GLU A 587 0.87 13.61 -47.15
C GLU A 587 2.00 14.34 -46.38
N GLU A 588 2.31 13.91 -45.15
CA GLU A 588 3.40 14.50 -44.35
C GLU A 588 4.78 14.28 -44.99
N GLN A 589 5.03 13.10 -45.57
CA GLN A 589 6.26 12.80 -46.30
C GLN A 589 6.40 13.65 -47.56
N GLN A 590 5.30 13.84 -48.31
CA GLN A 590 5.30 14.71 -49.49
C GLN A 590 5.62 16.15 -49.12
N LEU A 591 5.00 16.67 -48.05
CA LEU A 591 5.24 18.03 -47.58
C LEU A 591 6.68 18.22 -47.09
N GLN A 592 7.27 17.24 -46.40
CA GLN A 592 8.69 17.26 -46.01
C GLN A 592 9.61 17.30 -47.24
N TYR A 593 9.32 16.50 -48.26
CA TYR A 593 10.09 16.50 -49.51
C TYR A 593 10.01 17.86 -50.22
N GLU A 594 8.81 18.44 -50.32
CA GLU A 594 8.62 19.77 -50.90
C GLU A 594 9.36 20.87 -50.13
N LEU A 595 9.33 20.85 -48.80
CA LEU A 595 10.08 21.79 -47.96
C LEU A 595 11.59 21.65 -48.12
N LEU A 596 12.10 20.41 -48.21
CA LEU A 596 13.53 20.17 -48.46
C LEU A 596 13.95 20.73 -49.82
N VAL A 597 13.17 20.46 -50.87
CA VAL A 597 13.42 21.00 -52.21
C VAL A 597 13.37 22.54 -52.18
N GLN A 598 12.40 23.14 -51.51
CA GLN A 598 12.31 24.61 -51.37
C GLN A 598 13.50 25.20 -50.59
N SER A 599 13.96 24.54 -49.52
CA SER A 599 15.13 24.99 -48.75
C SER A 599 16.43 24.91 -49.56
N GLN A 600 16.59 23.90 -50.41
CA GLN A 600 17.73 23.76 -51.31
C GLN A 600 17.68 24.78 -52.46
N ILE A 601 16.48 25.09 -52.97
CA ILE A 601 16.29 26.17 -53.97
C ILE A 601 16.62 27.54 -53.35
N ALA A 602 16.24 27.78 -52.09
CA ALA A 602 16.60 29.01 -51.38
C ALA A 602 18.12 29.09 -51.10
N ALA A 603 18.76 27.98 -50.70
CA ALA A 603 20.21 27.93 -50.46
C ALA A 603 21.06 28.05 -51.75
N SER A 604 20.53 27.61 -52.89
CA SER A 604 21.19 27.72 -54.20
C SER A 604 21.07 29.10 -54.85
N GLN A 605 20.22 30.00 -54.33
CA GLN A 605 20.24 31.41 -54.72
C GLN A 605 21.42 32.19 -54.11
N ASP A 606 22.03 31.70 -53.03
CA ASP A 606 23.18 32.33 -52.36
C ASP A 606 24.55 31.74 -52.76
N ASN A 607 24.63 30.49 -53.21
CA ASN A 607 25.88 29.88 -53.70
C ASN A 607 25.60 29.07 -54.97
N GLY A 608 26.06 29.59 -56.11
CA GLY A 608 25.76 29.09 -57.45
C GLY A 608 26.47 27.78 -57.84
N GLU A 609 26.17 26.67 -57.17
CA GLU A 609 26.50 25.32 -57.66
C GLU A 609 25.33 24.34 -57.48
N ILE A 610 24.91 23.75 -58.59
CA ILE A 610 23.82 22.77 -58.66
C ILE A 610 24.43 21.37 -58.49
N SER A 611 24.17 20.71 -57.36
CA SER A 611 24.35 19.26 -57.21
C SER A 611 22.98 18.59 -57.02
N THR A 612 22.34 18.28 -58.14
CA THR A 612 21.11 17.47 -58.19
C THR A 612 21.44 15.99 -58.09
N LYS A 613 21.69 15.48 -56.89
CA LYS A 613 21.57 14.04 -56.59
C LYS A 613 20.93 13.86 -55.22
N LEU A 614 19.60 13.88 -55.19
CA LEU A 614 18.82 13.32 -54.10
C LEU A 614 18.97 11.79 -54.16
N SER A 615 19.85 11.23 -53.35
CA SER A 615 19.80 9.81 -53.02
C SER A 615 18.50 9.54 -52.27
N GLN A 616 17.65 8.68 -52.82
CA GLN A 616 16.40 8.21 -52.21
C GLN A 616 16.61 7.52 -50.84
N ASP A 617 17.86 7.28 -50.45
CA ASP A 617 18.24 6.61 -49.19
C ASP A 617 18.38 7.54 -47.98
N GLU A 618 18.32 8.87 -48.14
CA GLU A 618 18.28 9.82 -47.00
C GLU A 618 16.85 10.14 -46.53
N VAL A 619 15.84 9.49 -47.12
CA VAL A 619 14.45 9.67 -46.75
C VAL A 619 14.13 8.84 -45.49
N VAL A 620 13.87 9.58 -44.40
CA VAL A 620 13.11 9.22 -43.19
C VAL A 620 12.48 7.81 -43.23
N PRO A 621 12.65 6.95 -42.20
CA PRO A 621 12.21 5.54 -42.24
C PRO A 621 10.71 5.41 -42.52
N GLY A 622 10.36 5.20 -43.79
CA GLY A 622 8.99 5.00 -44.27
C GLY A 622 8.48 3.57 -44.03
N TYR A 623 7.17 3.37 -44.23
CA TYR A 623 6.58 2.02 -44.19
C TYR A 623 7.15 1.14 -45.31
N THR A 624 7.45 -0.12 -44.98
CA THR A 624 7.89 -1.08 -46.00
C THR A 624 6.75 -1.35 -46.99
N ARG A 625 7.10 -1.49 -48.28
CA ARG A 625 6.15 -1.82 -49.35
C ARG A 625 5.34 -3.08 -49.05
N GLU A 626 5.92 -4.02 -48.31
CA GLU A 626 5.29 -5.26 -47.86
C GLU A 626 4.13 -5.00 -46.89
N LEU A 627 4.30 -4.10 -45.92
CA LEU A 627 3.25 -3.74 -44.95
C LEU A 627 2.05 -3.10 -45.66
N VAL A 628 2.31 -2.21 -46.63
CA VAL A 628 1.26 -1.58 -47.43
C VAL A 628 0.54 -2.62 -48.30
N ALA A 629 1.28 -3.55 -48.92
CA ALA A 629 0.68 -4.64 -49.68
C ALA A 629 -0.20 -5.56 -48.81
N GLN A 630 0.26 -5.87 -47.59
CA GLN A 630 -0.51 -6.64 -46.61
C GLN A 630 -1.78 -5.90 -46.18
N PHE A 631 -1.70 -4.61 -45.87
CA PHE A 631 -2.87 -3.81 -45.53
C PHE A 631 -3.89 -3.76 -46.67
N ASN A 632 -3.41 -3.52 -47.89
CA ASN A 632 -4.27 -3.51 -49.07
C ASN A 632 -4.97 -4.86 -49.28
N SER A 633 -4.33 -5.97 -48.89
CA SER A 633 -4.98 -7.29 -48.94
C SER A 633 -6.16 -7.42 -47.97
N TYR A 634 -6.08 -6.81 -46.78
CA TYR A 634 -7.20 -6.79 -45.82
C TYR A 634 -8.41 -6.05 -46.39
N VAL A 635 -8.19 -4.86 -46.95
CA VAL A 635 -9.25 -4.06 -47.54
C VAL A 635 -9.89 -4.78 -48.72
N MET A 636 -9.06 -5.36 -49.61
CA MET A 636 -9.55 -6.07 -50.79
C MET A 636 -10.37 -7.31 -50.41
N ASP A 637 -9.90 -8.13 -49.48
CA ASP A 637 -10.61 -9.34 -49.05
C ASP A 637 -11.94 -8.98 -48.35
N ILE A 638 -11.96 -7.96 -47.48
CA ILE A 638 -13.18 -7.49 -46.80
C ILE A 638 -14.20 -6.94 -47.82
N CYS A 639 -13.76 -6.11 -48.78
CA CYS A 639 -14.64 -5.58 -49.83
C CYS A 639 -15.15 -6.68 -50.77
N ASN A 640 -14.29 -7.65 -51.09
CA ASN A 640 -14.67 -8.79 -51.91
C ASN A 640 -15.72 -9.66 -51.22
N PHE A 641 -15.63 -9.82 -49.91
CA PHE A 641 -16.62 -10.56 -49.12
C PHE A 641 -17.95 -9.80 -48.95
N LEU A 642 -17.92 -8.55 -48.46
CA LEU A 642 -19.15 -7.81 -48.12
C LEU A 642 -19.91 -7.24 -49.32
N TYR A 643 -19.21 -6.73 -50.33
CA TYR A 643 -19.83 -5.92 -51.38
C TYR A 643 -19.79 -6.58 -52.75
N ARG A 644 -18.66 -7.19 -53.13
CA ARG A 644 -18.48 -7.72 -54.50
C ARG A 644 -18.89 -9.19 -54.65
N ASN A 645 -19.24 -9.85 -53.55
CA ASN A 645 -19.63 -11.27 -53.50
C ASN A 645 -18.59 -12.21 -54.16
N ARG A 646 -17.31 -11.93 -53.88
CA ARG A 646 -16.11 -12.61 -54.42
C ARG A 646 -15.15 -13.01 -53.28
N ALA A 647 -15.70 -13.50 -52.17
CA ALA A 647 -15.01 -13.75 -50.90
C ALA A 647 -13.66 -14.47 -51.02
N PHE A 648 -13.56 -15.48 -51.90
CA PHE A 648 -12.36 -16.31 -52.06
C PHE A 648 -11.58 -16.02 -53.35
N ASN A 649 -11.81 -14.85 -53.95
CA ASN A 649 -11.13 -14.48 -55.19
C ASN A 649 -9.65 -14.16 -54.94
N LYS A 650 -8.78 -14.71 -55.78
CA LYS A 650 -7.33 -14.45 -55.79
C LYS A 650 -6.84 -13.77 -57.07
N ALA A 651 -7.71 -13.60 -58.07
CA ALA A 651 -7.36 -13.00 -59.34
C ALA A 651 -7.23 -11.47 -59.25
N ASP A 652 -7.92 -10.85 -58.28
CA ASP A 652 -7.86 -9.40 -58.10
C ASP A 652 -6.52 -8.98 -57.46
N LYS A 653 -5.99 -7.84 -57.90
CA LYS A 653 -4.75 -7.26 -57.35
C LYS A 653 -4.87 -7.09 -55.83
N ASN A 654 -3.88 -7.59 -55.10
CA ASN A 654 -3.79 -7.63 -53.64
C ASN A 654 -4.79 -8.56 -52.91
N ALA A 655 -5.70 -9.25 -53.59
CA ALA A 655 -6.60 -10.19 -52.91
C ALA A 655 -5.84 -11.46 -52.48
N ARG A 656 -6.03 -11.88 -51.23
CA ARG A 656 -5.37 -13.05 -50.63
C ARG A 656 -6.36 -14.10 -50.10
N SER A 657 -7.66 -13.91 -50.31
CA SER A 657 -8.69 -14.89 -49.94
C SER A 657 -8.58 -15.29 -48.45
N PHE A 658 -8.45 -14.29 -47.56
CA PHE A 658 -8.36 -14.49 -46.12
C PHE A 658 -7.15 -15.32 -45.65
N GLN A 659 -6.15 -15.54 -46.52
CA GLN A 659 -4.95 -16.35 -46.23
C GLN A 659 -5.24 -17.80 -45.80
N LEU A 660 -6.38 -18.36 -46.23
CA LEU A 660 -6.80 -19.72 -45.85
C LEU A 660 -5.94 -20.85 -46.44
N ASP A 661 -5.13 -20.56 -47.45
CA ASP A 661 -4.29 -21.55 -48.16
C ASP A 661 -2.79 -21.43 -47.86
N GLN A 662 -2.41 -20.78 -46.74
CA GLN A 662 -1.02 -20.66 -46.28
C GLN A 662 -0.74 -21.44 -45.01
#